data_AF-A0A368RFE5-F1
#
_entry.id   AF-A0A368RFE5-F1
#
_cell.length_a   1.000
_cell.length_b   1.000
_cell.length_c   1.000
_cell.angle_alpha   90.00
_cell.angle_beta   90.00
_cell.angle_gamma   90.00
#
_symmetry.space_group_name_H-M   'P 1'
#
loop_
_entity.id
_entity.type
_entity.pdbx_description
1 polymer ?
#
loop_
_entity_poly.entity_id
_entity_poly.type
_entity_poly.pdbx_seq_one_letter_code
_entity_poly.pdbx_strand_id
1 'polypeptide(L)'
;MLQLQPPRFLPLPRRRLAGRRRRARPTLALNSKWKLPDVDTDAVRGRVRSWMSLARGAIADAAHAARERAKHKEDPEDGKKKQRKEVAVEEQALVAVPEVTVELRVAQGWLSLDAVVSIEQFARLNGLTGRQVQRIFEALAPEHLHNDARSLVEYSCFRYLSRDNSDFHPNLKELAFQKLVFVTMLAWEDPYNEVDGPLSSLDNYSVLGKLVGEDAFVRIAPAIAGVADASTAHYLFRALVGAEKGLSFDLWTTYLAELLKVHHGRQTHKMGDIFLSDEQVLCIGSSKKRPVLKWEENTAWPGNLTLTDKALYFEAIGLSGTKKPMRLDLTDRNSRVEKAKVGPFGSKLFDSAVSVSSGSTSDEWTLEFVDFSGEMRREVWLAFISEMISVYRFIREYGPGDNDPAIHHVYGAHKGKKRAVSSAANSIARLQSLQFIRRLHEDPAKLVQFSYLSNAPFGDVVLQTLAVKFWGGPLITKVKSANHRSPQWHRSSEDPSSGHAHVYDIDGSVYLRKWMTSPSWASSHSANFWRNSSVKHGVVLSKSLVVADKNLVEKAMINCKEKRKVVERTQATIVAATIEGIPSNIDLFKELMLPFVIMAEKFKKLQRWENPRSTICFLLLVHTVVFRAERTRQAR
;
A
#
# COMPACT_ATOMS: atom_id res chain seq x y z
N MET A 1 38.84 38.32 -53.18
CA MET A 1 39.41 39.32 -52.26
C MET A 1 39.01 38.94 -50.85
N LEU A 2 39.87 38.80 -49.86
CA LEU A 2 41.32 38.65 -49.69
C LEU A 2 41.39 38.29 -48.19
N GLN A 3 41.75 37.06 -47.85
CA GLN A 3 43.06 36.72 -47.28
C GLN A 3 43.44 37.54 -46.04
N LEU A 4 43.82 36.84 -44.97
CA LEU A 4 45.23 36.76 -44.54
C LEU A 4 45.39 35.77 -43.37
N GLN A 5 45.94 34.61 -43.69
CA GLN A 5 46.89 33.82 -42.87
C GLN A 5 48.31 34.42 -43.10
N PRO A 6 49.45 33.92 -42.55
CA PRO A 6 49.78 33.04 -41.40
C PRO A 6 51.07 33.59 -40.68
N PRO A 7 52.16 32.83 -40.33
CA PRO A 7 52.40 31.54 -39.62
C PRO A 7 53.36 31.71 -38.39
N ARG A 8 53.87 30.61 -37.79
CA ARG A 8 55.30 30.26 -37.55
C ARG A 8 55.44 29.29 -36.35
N PHE A 9 55.67 27.98 -36.58
CA PHE A 9 56.96 27.25 -36.68
C PHE A 9 57.52 26.69 -35.33
N LEU A 10 57.30 25.37 -35.13
CA LEU A 10 58.23 24.25 -34.82
C LEU A 10 59.53 24.50 -33.99
N PRO A 11 59.96 23.51 -33.16
CA PRO A 11 60.76 22.39 -33.69
C PRO A 11 60.46 20.97 -33.14
N LEU A 12 60.60 20.01 -34.06
CA LEU A 12 60.86 18.56 -33.90
C LEU A 12 62.37 18.35 -33.62
N PRO A 13 62.92 17.19 -33.15
CA PRO A 13 62.75 15.85 -33.79
C PRO A 13 62.90 14.62 -32.83
N ARG A 14 62.77 13.33 -33.17
CA ARG A 14 63.34 12.53 -34.28
C ARG A 14 62.74 11.10 -34.25
N ARG A 15 62.27 10.60 -35.42
CA ARG A 15 62.60 9.29 -36.09
C ARG A 15 62.25 7.96 -35.35
N ARG A 16 61.68 6.89 -35.94
CA ARG A 16 61.63 6.32 -37.32
C ARG A 16 60.45 5.31 -37.50
N LEU A 17 59.86 5.31 -38.71
CA LEU A 17 59.56 4.19 -39.67
C LEU A 17 59.00 2.85 -39.12
N ALA A 18 58.11 2.08 -39.77
CA ALA A 18 57.41 2.08 -41.07
C ALA A 18 56.39 0.91 -41.08
N GLY A 19 55.36 0.94 -41.93
CA GLY A 19 54.53 -0.25 -42.21
C GLY A 19 53.19 0.02 -42.91
N ARG A 20 53.13 -0.17 -44.23
CA ARG A 20 52.01 0.05 -45.17
C ARG A 20 50.75 -0.81 -44.88
N ARG A 21 49.55 -0.21 -44.85
CA ARG A 21 48.45 -0.23 -45.87
C ARG A 21 48.05 -1.60 -46.49
N ARG A 22 46.79 -2.01 -46.33
CA ARG A 22 45.69 -1.86 -47.33
C ARG A 22 44.33 -2.37 -46.81
N ARG A 23 43.27 -1.83 -47.41
CA ARG A 23 41.82 -1.97 -47.15
C ARG A 23 41.26 -3.38 -47.40
N ALA A 24 40.18 -3.73 -46.70
CA ALA A 24 39.02 -4.46 -47.25
C ALA A 24 37.77 -4.26 -46.37
N ARG A 25 36.59 -4.09 -46.98
CA ARG A 25 35.27 -4.29 -46.33
C ARG A 25 35.10 -5.78 -46.00
N PRO A 26 34.22 -6.14 -45.04
CA PRO A 26 33.18 -7.08 -45.43
C PRO A 26 31.80 -6.86 -44.78
N THR A 27 30.80 -7.40 -45.47
CA THR A 27 29.41 -7.66 -45.11
C THR A 27 29.24 -8.97 -44.32
N LEU A 28 28.25 -8.98 -43.42
CA LEU A 28 27.42 -10.09 -42.91
C LEU A 28 28.05 -11.43 -42.49
N ALA A 29 27.88 -11.79 -41.21
CA ALA A 29 27.65 -13.18 -40.78
C ALA A 29 26.88 -13.23 -39.44
N LEU A 30 25.62 -13.65 -39.53
CA LEU A 30 24.79 -14.13 -38.42
C LEU A 30 25.39 -15.46 -37.93
N ASN A 31 25.94 -15.50 -36.71
CA ASN A 31 26.30 -16.74 -36.01
C ASN A 31 26.52 -16.48 -34.51
N SER A 32 25.49 -16.69 -33.69
CA SER A 32 25.68 -16.92 -32.25
C SER A 32 25.26 -18.35 -31.92
N LYS A 33 26.16 -19.30 -32.21
CA LYS A 33 26.13 -20.62 -31.55
C LYS A 33 26.50 -20.40 -30.08
N TRP A 34 25.49 -20.28 -29.23
CA TRP A 34 25.66 -20.46 -27.79
C TRP A 34 25.95 -21.93 -27.52
N LYS A 35 27.16 -22.24 -27.08
CA LYS A 35 27.47 -23.53 -26.46
C LYS A 35 27.07 -23.42 -24.99
N LEU A 36 26.14 -24.27 -24.56
CA LEU A 36 25.85 -24.53 -23.15
C LEU A 36 27.15 -24.97 -22.46
N PRO A 37 27.51 -24.45 -21.27
CA PRO A 37 28.44 -25.15 -20.41
C PRO A 37 27.70 -26.36 -19.82
N ASP A 38 28.34 -27.52 -19.85
CA ASP A 38 27.86 -28.73 -19.18
C ASP A 38 27.57 -28.41 -17.71
N VAL A 39 26.33 -28.67 -17.30
CA VAL A 39 25.90 -28.54 -15.91
C VAL A 39 26.51 -29.70 -15.15
N ASP A 40 27.57 -29.40 -14.39
CA ASP A 40 28.22 -30.36 -13.52
C ASP A 40 27.25 -30.84 -12.43
N THR A 41 26.75 -32.06 -12.60
CA THR A 41 25.77 -32.69 -11.71
C THR A 41 26.30 -32.84 -10.28
N ASP A 42 27.62 -32.87 -10.09
CA ASP A 42 28.22 -32.98 -8.78
C ASP A 42 28.33 -31.62 -8.07
N ALA A 43 28.45 -30.51 -8.81
CA ALA A 43 28.32 -29.17 -8.27
C ALA A 43 26.88 -28.88 -7.79
N VAL A 44 25.88 -29.37 -8.51
CA VAL A 44 24.46 -29.29 -8.13
C VAL A 44 24.19 -30.14 -6.87
N ARG A 45 24.74 -31.37 -6.81
CA ARG A 45 24.64 -32.26 -5.65
C ARG A 45 25.32 -31.66 -4.41
N GLY A 46 26.47 -31.01 -4.57
CA GLY A 46 27.17 -30.28 -3.52
C GLY A 46 26.36 -29.11 -2.96
N ARG A 47 25.68 -28.35 -3.82
CA ARG A 47 24.77 -27.26 -3.42
C ARG A 47 23.56 -27.75 -2.64
N VAL A 48 22.93 -28.85 -3.06
CA VAL A 48 21.79 -29.45 -2.34
C VAL A 48 22.20 -29.91 -0.94
N ARG A 49 23.41 -30.46 -0.78
CA ARG A 49 23.94 -30.81 0.55
C ARG A 49 24.21 -29.59 1.43
N SER A 50 24.76 -28.52 0.86
CA SER A 50 24.95 -27.24 1.55
C SER A 50 23.61 -26.61 1.98
N TRP A 51 22.57 -26.75 1.16
CA TRP A 51 21.21 -26.33 1.52
C TRP A 51 20.63 -27.15 2.66
N MET A 52 20.80 -28.47 2.64
CA MET A 52 20.34 -29.32 3.74
C MET A 52 21.09 -29.04 5.05
N SER A 53 22.38 -28.67 5.00
CA SER A 53 23.11 -28.28 6.22
C SER A 53 22.69 -26.91 6.75
N LEU A 54 22.44 -25.93 5.88
CA LEU A 54 21.89 -24.62 6.25
C LEU A 54 20.47 -24.72 6.83
N ALA A 55 19.61 -25.57 6.23
CA ALA A 55 18.27 -25.82 6.74
C ALA A 55 18.30 -26.51 8.11
N ARG A 56 19.21 -27.47 8.33
CA ARG A 56 19.40 -28.10 9.64
C ARG A 56 19.92 -27.13 10.70
N GLY A 57 20.86 -26.25 10.35
CA GLY A 57 21.35 -25.19 11.24
C GLY A 57 20.23 -24.23 11.67
N ALA A 58 19.39 -23.80 10.72
CA ALA A 58 18.26 -22.93 11.00
C ALA A 58 17.18 -23.59 11.88
N ILE A 59 16.95 -24.89 11.73
CA ILE A 59 16.02 -25.67 12.59
C ILE A 59 16.59 -25.80 14.01
N ALA A 60 17.89 -26.03 14.15
CA ALA A 60 18.55 -26.09 15.45
C ALA A 60 18.52 -24.73 16.18
N ASP A 61 18.75 -23.64 15.45
CA ASP A 61 18.68 -22.27 16.00
C ASP A 61 17.24 -21.86 16.36
N ALA A 62 16.25 -22.28 15.57
CA ALA A 62 14.84 -22.06 15.88
C ALA A 62 14.39 -22.86 17.12
N ALA A 63 14.88 -24.10 17.27
CA ALA A 63 14.64 -24.91 18.46
C ALA A 63 15.35 -24.34 19.71
N HIS A 64 16.55 -23.78 19.55
CA HIS A 64 17.28 -23.10 20.62
C HIS A 64 16.58 -21.79 21.03
N ALA A 65 16.11 -20.99 20.06
CA ALA A 65 15.34 -19.78 20.33
C ALA A 65 13.96 -20.08 20.97
N ALA A 66 13.35 -21.24 20.65
CA ALA A 66 12.14 -21.70 21.30
C ALA A 66 12.39 -22.16 22.75
N ARG A 67 13.54 -22.77 23.05
CA ARG A 67 13.96 -23.16 24.41
C ARG A 67 14.30 -21.96 25.29
N GLU A 68 14.95 -20.93 24.73
CA GLU A 68 15.19 -19.67 25.44
C GLU A 68 13.88 -18.91 25.73
N ARG A 69 12.88 -18.97 24.83
CA ARG A 69 11.54 -18.42 25.07
C ARG A 69 10.74 -19.17 26.15
N ALA A 70 11.05 -20.44 26.39
CA ALA A 70 10.43 -21.21 27.47
C ALA A 70 11.02 -20.86 28.85
N LYS A 71 12.32 -20.52 28.92
CA LYS A 71 12.98 -20.05 30.15
C LYS A 71 12.59 -18.62 30.57
N HIS A 72 12.29 -17.74 29.61
CA HIS A 72 11.80 -16.38 29.89
C HIS A 72 10.30 -16.29 30.25
N LYS A 73 9.62 -17.42 30.46
CA LYS A 73 8.19 -17.46 30.78
C LYS A 73 7.89 -17.60 32.29
N GLU A 74 8.91 -17.66 33.13
CA GLU A 74 8.79 -17.54 34.59
C GLU A 74 9.34 -16.16 35.01
N ASP A 75 8.41 -15.20 35.18
CA ASP A 75 8.50 -13.80 35.67
C ASP A 75 9.44 -12.77 34.98
N PRO A 76 8.90 -11.56 34.70
CA PRO A 76 9.05 -10.46 35.66
C PRO A 76 7.82 -9.53 35.72
N GLU A 77 7.04 -9.60 36.81
CA GLU A 77 6.04 -8.57 37.15
C GLU A 77 6.67 -7.21 37.55
N ASP A 78 7.92 -7.21 38.01
CA ASP A 78 8.54 -6.03 38.64
C ASP A 78 9.04 -5.00 37.61
N GLY A 79 9.53 -5.46 36.45
CA GLY A 79 9.97 -4.59 35.35
C GLY A 79 8.82 -3.79 34.71
N LYS A 80 7.63 -4.41 34.59
CA LYS A 80 6.42 -3.72 34.10
C LYS A 80 5.93 -2.66 35.09
N LYS A 81 6.02 -2.89 36.40
CA LYS A 81 5.62 -1.91 37.42
C LYS A 81 6.56 -0.71 37.46
N LYS A 82 7.86 -0.90 37.23
CA LYS A 82 8.86 0.18 37.21
C LYS A 82 8.74 1.05 35.96
N GLN A 83 8.57 0.42 34.79
CA GLN A 83 8.36 1.14 33.52
C GLN A 83 7.01 1.87 33.49
N ARG A 84 5.96 1.28 34.08
CA ARG A 84 4.63 1.92 34.24
C ARG A 84 4.64 3.12 35.19
N LYS A 85 5.55 3.13 36.18
CA LYS A 85 5.77 4.30 37.06
C LYS A 85 6.56 5.41 36.37
N GLU A 86 7.61 5.08 35.61
CA GLU A 86 8.38 6.09 34.85
C GLU A 86 7.54 6.75 33.75
N VAL A 87 6.77 5.96 32.98
CA VAL A 87 5.86 6.49 31.95
C VAL A 87 4.77 7.37 32.57
N ALA A 88 4.20 6.99 33.72
CA ALA A 88 3.19 7.80 34.40
C ALA A 88 3.71 9.17 34.89
N VAL A 89 4.97 9.22 35.35
CA VAL A 89 5.61 10.46 35.82
C VAL A 89 5.95 11.39 34.64
N GLU A 90 6.46 10.84 33.54
CA GLU A 90 6.76 11.60 32.31
C GLU A 90 5.45 12.09 31.64
N GLU A 91 4.37 11.30 31.73
CA GLU A 91 3.05 11.66 31.24
C GLU A 91 2.38 12.82 31.99
N GLN A 92 2.55 12.89 33.31
CA GLN A 92 2.02 13.98 34.15
C GLN A 92 2.72 15.32 33.87
N ALA A 93 4.02 15.29 33.60
CA ALA A 93 4.79 16.48 33.24
C ALA A 93 4.42 17.05 31.86
N LEU A 94 4.03 16.19 30.92
CA LEU A 94 3.71 16.58 29.53
C LEU A 94 2.31 17.21 29.35
N VAL A 95 1.43 17.13 30.36
CA VAL A 95 0.02 17.59 30.26
C VAL A 95 -0.29 18.77 31.19
N ALA A 96 0.69 19.34 31.89
CA ALA A 96 0.46 20.57 32.63
C ALA A 96 -0.03 21.66 31.66
N VAL A 97 -1.31 22.01 31.73
CA VAL A 97 -1.93 23.15 31.05
C VAL A 97 -1.86 24.29 32.07
N PRO A 98 -0.84 25.17 32.04
CA PRO A 98 -0.63 26.15 33.10
C PRO A 98 -1.78 27.16 33.22
N GLU A 99 -2.48 27.47 32.12
CA GLU A 99 -3.64 28.35 32.10
C GLU A 99 -4.72 27.85 31.13
N VAL A 100 -5.93 27.57 31.64
CA VAL A 100 -7.11 27.23 30.83
C VAL A 100 -7.90 28.52 30.57
N THR A 101 -8.13 28.84 29.29
CA THR A 101 -8.79 30.06 28.83
C THR A 101 -10.09 29.81 28.08
N VAL A 102 -10.28 28.61 27.53
CA VAL A 102 -11.46 28.16 26.79
C VAL A 102 -12.70 28.19 27.69
N GLU A 103 -13.85 28.55 27.12
CA GLU A 103 -15.09 28.52 27.87
C GLU A 103 -15.52 27.06 28.06
N LEU A 104 -15.49 26.61 29.31
CA LEU A 104 -15.67 25.21 29.68
C LEU A 104 -17.12 24.71 29.52
N ARG A 105 -18.08 25.64 29.50
CA ARG A 105 -19.51 25.35 29.40
C ARG A 105 -20.01 25.80 28.04
N VAL A 106 -20.42 24.83 27.23
CA VAL A 106 -21.12 25.04 25.95
C VAL A 106 -22.59 24.63 26.13
N ALA A 107 -23.47 25.00 25.20
CA ALA A 107 -24.92 24.84 25.39
C ALA A 107 -25.37 23.39 25.68
N GLN A 108 -24.64 22.39 25.18
CA GLN A 108 -24.94 20.95 25.36
C GLN A 108 -24.31 20.34 26.62
N GLY A 109 -23.41 21.03 27.33
CA GLY A 109 -22.77 20.47 28.52
C GLY A 109 -21.40 21.06 28.84
N TRP A 110 -20.72 20.46 29.81
CA TRP A 110 -19.33 20.77 30.13
C TRP A 110 -18.40 20.04 29.15
N LEU A 111 -17.37 20.73 28.68
CA LEU A 111 -16.32 20.11 27.88
C LEU A 111 -15.59 19.05 28.69
N SER A 112 -15.30 17.91 28.06
CA SER A 112 -14.45 16.89 28.67
C SER A 112 -13.04 17.42 28.86
N LEU A 113 -12.32 16.87 29.84
CA LEU A 113 -10.95 17.30 30.13
C LEU A 113 -10.02 17.05 28.92
N ASP A 114 -10.24 15.96 28.17
CA ASP A 114 -9.53 15.66 26.93
C ASP A 114 -9.78 16.76 25.87
N ALA A 115 -11.03 17.24 25.74
CA ALA A 115 -11.38 18.32 24.82
C ALA A 115 -10.72 19.65 25.21
N VAL A 116 -10.75 20.01 26.50
CA VAL A 116 -10.09 21.22 27.01
C VAL A 116 -8.58 21.18 26.73
N VAL A 117 -7.91 20.08 27.06
CA VAL A 117 -6.48 19.90 26.81
C VAL A 117 -6.19 19.98 25.30
N SER A 118 -6.97 19.32 24.46
CA SER A 118 -6.78 19.34 23.00
C SER A 118 -6.91 20.76 22.43
N ILE A 119 -7.99 21.48 22.77
CA ILE A 119 -8.27 22.83 22.27
C ILE A 119 -7.17 23.79 22.72
N GLU A 120 -6.79 23.79 24.00
CA GLU A 120 -5.78 24.70 24.54
C GLU A 120 -4.39 24.45 23.94
N GLN A 121 -3.97 23.19 23.86
CA GLN A 121 -2.64 22.89 23.34
C GLN A 121 -2.54 23.20 21.84
N PHE A 122 -3.57 22.89 21.03
CA PHE A 122 -3.58 23.30 19.62
C PHE A 122 -3.74 24.81 19.42
N ALA A 123 -4.45 25.51 20.31
CA ALA A 123 -4.51 26.96 20.30
C ALA A 123 -3.11 27.56 20.50
N ARG A 124 -2.37 27.08 21.51
CA ARG A 124 -0.99 27.52 21.78
C ARG A 124 -0.03 27.22 20.65
N LEU A 125 -0.12 26.04 20.04
CA LEU A 125 0.66 25.69 18.86
C LEU A 125 0.34 26.59 17.65
N ASN A 126 -0.85 27.21 17.63
CA ASN A 126 -1.22 28.23 16.65
C ASN A 126 -0.86 29.67 17.06
N GLY A 127 -0.33 29.89 18.27
CA GLY A 127 -0.04 31.22 18.82
C GLY A 127 -1.29 31.96 19.30
N LEU A 128 -2.33 31.22 19.71
CA LEU A 128 -3.62 31.75 20.17
C LEU A 128 -3.98 31.18 21.55
N THR A 129 -4.94 31.81 22.22
CA THR A 129 -5.59 31.23 23.41
C THR A 129 -6.80 30.38 23.01
N GLY A 130 -7.18 29.40 23.84
CA GLY A 130 -8.39 28.59 23.61
C GLY A 130 -9.64 29.45 23.38
N ARG A 131 -9.81 30.53 24.16
CA ARG A 131 -10.91 31.49 23.97
C ARG A 131 -10.89 32.20 22.63
N GLN A 132 -9.70 32.57 22.14
CA GLN A 132 -9.57 33.20 20.82
C GLN A 132 -9.94 32.22 19.71
N VAL A 133 -9.51 30.95 19.82
CA VAL A 133 -9.87 29.91 18.85
C VAL A 133 -11.38 29.70 18.81
N GLN A 134 -12.03 29.63 19.98
CA GLN A 134 -13.48 29.50 20.08
C GLN A 134 -14.23 30.66 19.43
N ARG A 135 -13.85 31.91 19.73
CA ARG A 135 -14.46 33.10 19.09
C ARG A 135 -14.28 33.13 17.58
N ILE A 136 -13.10 32.73 17.08
CA ILE A 136 -12.85 32.65 15.63
C ILE A 136 -13.72 31.55 15.01
N PHE A 137 -13.88 30.41 15.69
CA PHE A 137 -14.75 29.34 15.22
C PHE A 137 -16.21 29.79 15.16
N GLU A 138 -16.74 30.43 16.20
CA GLU A 138 -18.09 31.00 16.22
C GLU A 138 -18.31 32.04 15.09
N ALA A 139 -17.28 32.84 14.77
CA ALA A 139 -17.37 33.81 13.68
C ALA A 139 -17.38 33.18 12.28
N LEU A 140 -16.78 31.99 12.10
CA LEU A 140 -16.64 31.32 10.80
C LEU A 140 -17.68 30.23 10.56
N ALA A 141 -18.13 29.57 11.63
CA ALA A 141 -19.02 28.42 11.56
C ALA A 141 -20.49 28.84 11.44
N PRO A 142 -21.34 28.03 10.78
CA PRO A 142 -22.79 28.14 10.88
C PRO A 142 -23.29 28.05 12.34
N GLU A 143 -24.39 28.74 12.66
CA GLU A 143 -24.95 28.84 14.02
C GLU A 143 -25.20 27.49 14.71
N HIS A 144 -25.62 26.48 13.95
CA HIS A 144 -25.88 25.14 14.51
C HIS A 144 -24.61 24.42 15.00
N LEU A 145 -23.43 24.84 14.55
CA LEU A 145 -22.14 24.25 14.97
C LEU A 145 -21.47 25.00 16.12
N HIS A 146 -21.91 26.22 16.45
CA HIS A 146 -21.27 27.05 17.48
C HIS A 146 -21.14 26.32 18.82
N ASN A 147 -22.13 25.50 19.13
CA ASN A 147 -22.19 24.78 20.39
C ASN A 147 -21.68 23.32 20.29
N ASP A 148 -21.34 22.83 19.09
CA ASP A 148 -20.83 21.47 18.93
C ASP A 148 -19.34 21.37 19.33
N ALA A 149 -19.10 20.76 20.50
CA ALA A 149 -17.78 20.59 21.06
C ALA A 149 -16.88 19.71 20.18
N ARG A 150 -17.45 18.71 19.49
CA ARG A 150 -16.70 17.86 18.56
C ARG A 150 -16.15 18.68 17.41
N SER A 151 -16.98 19.55 16.82
CA SER A 151 -16.58 20.46 15.77
C SER A 151 -15.51 21.48 16.23
N LEU A 152 -15.58 21.94 17.47
CA LEU A 152 -14.56 22.85 18.03
C LEU A 152 -13.19 22.17 18.23
N VAL A 153 -13.18 20.94 18.76
CA VAL A 153 -11.97 20.11 18.89
C VAL A 153 -11.35 19.86 17.51
N GLU A 154 -12.19 19.48 16.55
CA GLU A 154 -11.79 19.22 15.17
C GLU A 154 -11.22 20.48 14.50
N TYR A 155 -11.89 21.63 14.66
CA TYR A 155 -11.40 22.92 14.16
C TYR A 155 -10.03 23.29 14.72
N SER A 156 -9.84 23.12 16.02
CA SER A 156 -8.59 23.46 16.71
C SER A 156 -7.41 22.64 16.16
N CYS A 157 -7.61 21.32 16.03
CA CYS A 157 -6.63 20.40 15.46
C CYS A 157 -6.37 20.68 13.96
N PHE A 158 -7.43 20.75 13.15
CA PHE A 158 -7.30 20.88 11.70
C PHE A 158 -6.73 22.23 11.29
N ARG A 159 -7.03 23.30 12.03
CA ARG A 159 -6.41 24.60 11.79
C ARG A 159 -4.90 24.54 11.94
N TYR A 160 -4.40 23.85 12.97
CA TYR A 160 -2.97 23.64 13.14
C TYR A 160 -2.37 22.84 11.98
N LEU A 161 -2.96 21.69 11.66
CA LEU A 161 -2.49 20.77 10.62
C LEU A 161 -2.53 21.39 9.21
N SER A 162 -3.47 22.31 8.94
CA SER A 162 -3.62 22.96 7.63
C SER A 162 -2.43 23.84 7.22
N ARG A 163 -1.57 24.23 8.19
CA ARG A 163 -0.42 25.10 7.95
C ARG A 163 0.75 24.37 7.31
N ASP A 164 0.84 23.06 7.51
CA ASP A 164 1.92 22.24 6.96
C ASP A 164 1.46 21.53 5.67
N ASN A 165 2.34 21.54 4.68
CA ASN A 165 2.15 20.89 3.38
C ASN A 165 3.19 19.79 3.13
N SER A 166 3.87 19.33 4.19
CA SER A 166 4.83 18.24 4.14
C SER A 166 4.15 16.90 3.82
N ASP A 167 4.89 15.99 3.18
CA ASP A 167 4.40 14.63 2.90
C ASP A 167 4.37 13.75 4.17
N PHE A 168 5.05 14.20 5.25
CA PHE A 168 5.10 13.55 6.55
C PHE A 168 5.30 14.62 7.65
N HIS A 169 4.35 14.72 8.58
CA HIS A 169 4.32 15.83 9.53
C HIS A 169 5.54 15.81 10.49
N PRO A 170 6.31 16.90 10.61
CA PRO A 170 7.60 16.90 11.31
C PRO A 170 7.46 16.63 12.83
N ASN A 171 6.40 17.15 13.45
CA ASN A 171 6.21 17.03 14.91
C ASN A 171 5.80 15.61 15.35
N LEU A 172 5.56 14.69 14.42
CA LEU A 172 5.34 13.28 14.78
C LEU A 172 6.54 12.68 15.51
N LYS A 173 7.73 13.27 15.42
CA LYS A 173 8.92 12.86 16.18
C LYS A 173 8.79 13.12 17.69
N GLU A 174 7.95 14.07 18.08
CA GLU A 174 7.81 14.49 19.48
C GLU A 174 6.72 13.68 20.17
N LEU A 175 7.06 12.98 21.25
CA LEU A 175 6.11 12.19 22.03
C LEU A 175 4.93 13.03 22.55
N ALA A 176 5.19 14.30 22.91
CA ALA A 176 4.17 15.27 23.31
C ALA A 176 3.08 15.44 22.24
N PHE A 177 3.49 15.59 20.98
CA PHE A 177 2.56 15.73 19.86
C PHE A 177 1.82 14.41 19.58
N GLN A 178 2.49 13.27 19.67
CA GLN A 178 1.84 11.96 19.53
C GLN A 178 0.75 11.76 20.59
N LYS A 179 1.02 12.16 21.84
CA LYS A 179 0.06 12.15 22.95
C LYS A 179 -1.09 13.12 22.70
N LEU A 180 -0.80 14.35 22.28
CA LEU A 180 -1.83 15.33 21.95
C LEU A 180 -2.80 14.83 20.88
N VAL A 181 -2.28 14.18 19.83
CA VAL A 181 -3.11 13.56 18.79
C VAL A 181 -3.99 12.44 19.34
N PHE A 182 -3.46 11.58 20.22
CA PHE A 182 -4.24 10.53 20.88
C PHE A 182 -5.34 11.11 21.77
N VAL A 183 -5.02 12.11 22.60
CA VAL A 183 -5.98 12.85 23.42
C VAL A 183 -7.06 13.50 22.56
N THR A 184 -6.70 14.00 21.38
CA THR A 184 -7.65 14.61 20.44
C THR A 184 -8.61 13.59 19.85
N MET A 185 -8.16 12.36 19.59
CA MET A 185 -9.06 11.28 19.19
C MET A 185 -10.06 10.94 20.31
N LEU A 186 -9.59 10.85 21.57
CA LEU A 186 -10.47 10.65 22.73
C LEU A 186 -11.48 11.79 22.90
N ALA A 187 -11.00 13.03 22.82
CA ALA A 187 -11.81 14.23 22.89
C ALA A 187 -12.85 14.30 21.78
N TRP A 188 -12.54 13.82 20.58
CA TRP A 188 -13.49 13.78 19.48
C TRP A 188 -14.56 12.70 19.71
N GLU A 189 -14.18 11.54 20.26
CA GLU A 189 -15.10 10.45 20.57
C GLU A 189 -16.10 10.86 21.66
N ASP A 190 -15.59 11.38 22.78
CA ASP A 190 -16.37 11.83 23.94
C ASP A 190 -16.01 13.28 24.34
N PRO A 191 -16.59 14.28 23.65
CA PRO A 191 -16.25 15.70 23.84
C PRO A 191 -16.87 16.35 25.08
N TYR A 192 -17.84 15.69 25.72
CA TYR A 192 -18.60 16.23 26.85
C TYR A 192 -18.33 15.42 28.13
N ASN A 193 -18.59 16.01 29.29
CA ASN A 193 -18.56 15.31 30.58
C ASN A 193 -19.87 15.55 31.35
N GLU A 194 -20.41 14.50 31.96
CA GLU A 194 -21.71 14.52 32.65
C GLU A 194 -21.61 14.95 34.13
N VAL A 195 -20.43 14.87 34.76
CA VAL A 195 -20.28 15.04 36.22
C VAL A 195 -19.16 16.02 36.58
N ASP A 196 -19.55 17.10 37.29
CA ASP A 196 -18.75 18.17 37.90
C ASP A 196 -17.70 18.90 37.01
N GLY A 197 -17.38 20.14 37.38
CA GLY A 197 -16.55 21.04 36.56
C GLY A 197 -15.16 20.44 36.23
N PRO A 198 -14.65 20.58 34.98
CA PRO A 198 -13.44 19.89 34.50
C PRO A 198 -12.14 20.27 35.23
N LEU A 199 -12.17 21.33 36.05
CA LEU A 199 -11.04 21.82 36.82
C LEU A 199 -10.74 21.00 38.09
N SER A 200 -11.73 20.27 38.61
CA SER A 200 -11.56 19.44 39.82
C SER A 200 -10.69 18.19 39.60
N SER A 201 -10.43 17.84 38.33
CA SER A 201 -9.75 16.60 37.92
C SER A 201 -8.44 16.81 37.16
N LEU A 202 -7.94 18.05 37.01
CA LEU A 202 -6.74 18.35 36.22
C LEU A 202 -5.48 17.69 36.82
N ASP A 203 -5.40 17.61 38.15
CA ASP A 203 -4.25 17.03 38.88
C ASP A 203 -4.12 15.51 38.72
N ASN A 204 -5.19 14.81 38.31
CA ASN A 204 -5.23 13.34 38.13
C ASN A 204 -5.39 12.91 36.65
N TYR A 205 -5.07 13.80 35.70
CA TYR A 205 -5.23 13.50 34.28
C TYR A 205 -4.32 12.35 33.83
N SER A 206 -4.94 11.23 33.42
CA SER A 206 -4.23 10.11 32.83
C SER A 206 -4.93 9.62 31.56
N VAL A 207 -4.10 9.36 30.55
CA VAL A 207 -4.51 8.75 29.28
C VAL A 207 -4.45 7.21 29.39
N LEU A 208 -3.81 6.69 30.44
CA LEU A 208 -3.56 5.28 30.63
C LEU A 208 -4.87 4.51 30.84
N GLY A 209 -5.12 3.53 29.96
CA GLY A 209 -6.32 2.68 30.00
C GLY A 209 -7.51 3.22 29.21
N LYS A 210 -7.45 4.44 28.68
CA LYS A 210 -8.43 4.92 27.70
C LYS A 210 -8.16 4.29 26.33
N LEU A 211 -9.23 4.03 25.58
CA LEU A 211 -9.18 3.40 24.27
C LEU A 211 -9.87 4.30 23.26
N VAL A 212 -9.26 4.43 22.08
CA VAL A 212 -9.81 5.18 20.95
C VAL A 212 -10.60 4.23 20.04
N GLY A 213 -11.81 4.63 19.67
CA GLY A 213 -12.68 3.95 18.73
C GLY A 213 -12.32 4.16 17.25
N GLU A 214 -12.95 3.34 16.39
CA GLU A 214 -12.69 3.33 14.94
C GLU A 214 -13.03 4.69 14.30
N ASP A 215 -14.17 5.28 14.66
CA ASP A 215 -14.66 6.52 14.04
C ASP A 215 -13.75 7.71 14.32
N ALA A 216 -13.29 7.86 15.56
CA ALA A 216 -12.36 8.91 15.95
C ALA A 216 -11.00 8.75 15.24
N PHE A 217 -10.49 7.52 15.16
CA PHE A 217 -9.25 7.24 14.44
C PHE A 217 -9.37 7.54 12.94
N VAL A 218 -10.44 7.06 12.29
CA VAL A 218 -10.68 7.27 10.86
C VAL A 218 -10.87 8.75 10.54
N ARG A 219 -11.34 9.56 11.49
CA ARG A 219 -11.51 10.99 11.33
C ARG A 219 -10.19 11.77 11.49
N ILE A 220 -9.47 11.55 12.60
CA ILE A 220 -8.34 12.40 12.99
C ILE A 220 -7.02 11.91 12.39
N ALA A 221 -6.77 10.59 12.35
CA ALA A 221 -5.48 10.07 11.89
C ALA A 221 -5.15 10.44 10.43
N PRO A 222 -6.10 10.37 9.46
CA PRO A 222 -5.83 10.78 8.08
C PRO A 222 -5.64 12.28 7.86
N ALA A 223 -6.02 13.12 8.84
CA ALA A 223 -5.74 14.55 8.79
C ALA A 223 -4.25 14.84 8.93
N ILE A 224 -3.49 13.91 9.51
CA ILE A 224 -2.05 14.06 9.76
C ILE A 224 -1.28 13.41 8.61
N ALA A 225 -0.48 14.23 7.92
CA ALA A 225 0.30 13.79 6.77
C ALA A 225 1.21 12.59 7.11
N GLY A 226 1.04 11.50 6.36
CA GLY A 226 1.85 10.28 6.45
C GLY A 226 1.33 9.21 7.42
N VAL A 227 0.44 9.55 8.36
CA VAL A 227 -0.06 8.62 9.40
C VAL A 227 -1.08 7.63 8.84
N ALA A 228 -2.06 8.11 8.08
CA ALA A 228 -3.11 7.28 7.50
C ALA A 228 -3.69 7.92 6.23
N ASP A 229 -4.36 7.12 5.39
CA ASP A 229 -5.19 7.64 4.30
C ASP A 229 -6.64 7.46 4.66
N ALA A 230 -7.49 8.43 4.29
CA ALA A 230 -8.93 8.30 4.45
C ALA A 230 -9.51 7.04 3.78
N SER A 231 -8.88 6.57 2.69
CA SER A 231 -9.32 5.38 1.95
C SER A 231 -9.01 4.05 2.66
N THR A 232 -7.94 3.98 3.47
CA THR A 232 -7.46 2.74 4.09
C THR A 232 -7.43 2.78 5.61
N ALA A 233 -7.77 3.93 6.23
CA ALA A 233 -7.74 4.14 7.68
C ALA A 233 -8.55 3.10 8.45
N HIS A 234 -9.71 2.72 7.92
CA HIS A 234 -10.55 1.66 8.45
C HIS A 234 -9.81 0.31 8.59
N TYR A 235 -9.06 -0.08 7.56
CA TYR A 235 -8.27 -1.32 7.58
C TYR A 235 -7.03 -1.20 8.45
N LEU A 236 -6.40 -0.01 8.47
CA LEU A 236 -5.27 0.27 9.35
C LEU A 236 -5.66 0.15 10.83
N PHE A 237 -6.80 0.74 11.23
CA PHE A 237 -7.32 0.62 12.59
C PHE A 237 -7.56 -0.84 12.97
N ARG A 238 -8.24 -1.59 12.10
CA ARG A 238 -8.49 -3.02 12.33
C ARG A 238 -7.23 -3.86 12.41
N ALA A 239 -6.20 -3.53 11.61
CA ALA A 239 -4.92 -4.22 11.67
C ALA A 239 -4.20 -3.96 13.00
N LEU A 240 -4.20 -2.71 13.47
CA LEU A 240 -3.59 -2.32 14.75
C LEU A 240 -4.29 -3.02 15.93
N VAL A 241 -5.60 -2.82 16.04
CA VAL A 241 -6.41 -3.27 17.19
C VAL A 241 -6.59 -4.80 17.18
N GLY A 242 -6.75 -5.42 16.00
CA GLY A 242 -7.01 -6.85 15.88
C GLY A 242 -8.34 -7.23 16.55
N ALA A 243 -8.25 -8.07 17.59
CA ALA A 243 -9.41 -8.51 18.39
C ALA A 243 -9.68 -7.66 19.64
N GLU A 244 -8.89 -6.60 19.86
CA GLU A 244 -9.04 -5.71 21.02
C GLU A 244 -10.25 -4.77 20.85
N LYS A 245 -10.69 -4.12 21.94
CA LYS A 245 -11.89 -3.27 21.94
C LYS A 245 -11.65 -1.87 21.34
N GLY A 246 -10.40 -1.42 21.27
CA GLY A 246 -10.03 -0.10 20.76
C GLY A 246 -8.51 0.10 20.78
N LEU A 247 -8.05 1.23 20.25
CA LEU A 247 -6.64 1.56 20.16
C LEU A 247 -6.13 2.14 21.49
N SER A 248 -5.11 1.52 22.06
CA SER A 248 -4.42 2.02 23.26
C SER A 248 -3.29 2.99 22.93
N PHE A 249 -2.89 3.82 23.89
CA PHE A 249 -1.79 4.77 23.72
C PHE A 249 -0.44 4.08 23.46
N ASP A 250 -0.15 2.98 24.15
CA ASP A 250 1.08 2.18 23.96
C ASP A 250 1.18 1.63 22.53
N LEU A 251 0.06 1.15 21.99
CA LEU A 251 0.00 0.63 20.63
C LEU A 251 0.14 1.75 19.59
N TRP A 252 -0.49 2.90 19.84
CA TRP A 252 -0.36 4.10 19.02
C TRP A 252 1.08 4.60 18.92
N THR A 253 1.77 4.76 20.06
CA THR A 253 3.16 5.22 20.10
C THR A 253 4.11 4.21 19.48
N THR A 254 3.89 2.90 19.71
CA THR A 254 4.65 1.82 19.05
C THR A 254 4.50 1.86 17.53
N TYR A 255 3.27 2.08 17.04
CA TYR A 255 2.99 2.25 15.62
C TYR A 255 3.75 3.43 15.01
N LEU A 256 3.67 4.61 15.64
CA LEU A 256 4.35 5.79 15.15
C LEU A 256 5.87 5.66 15.23
N ALA A 257 6.41 5.02 16.27
CA ALA A 257 7.84 4.78 16.42
C ALA A 257 8.39 3.92 15.26
N GLU A 258 7.71 2.83 14.90
CA GLU A 258 8.11 2.00 13.76
C GLU A 258 7.92 2.72 12.42
N LEU A 259 6.85 3.50 12.26
CA LEU A 259 6.65 4.33 11.07
C LEU A 259 7.79 5.34 10.89
N LEU A 260 8.20 6.03 11.95
CA LEU A 260 9.33 6.96 11.96
C LEU A 260 10.65 6.27 11.60
N LYS A 261 10.90 5.06 12.13
CA LYS A 261 12.09 4.26 11.78
C LYS A 261 12.13 3.94 10.28
N VAL A 262 10.99 3.55 9.70
CA VAL A 262 10.88 3.29 8.25
C VAL A 262 11.18 4.55 7.43
N HIS A 263 10.58 5.69 7.81
CA HIS A 263 10.82 6.96 7.12
C HIS A 263 12.29 7.41 7.23
N HIS A 264 12.90 7.29 8.41
CA HIS A 264 14.30 7.61 8.62
C HIS A 264 15.22 6.69 7.81
N GLY A 265 14.93 5.38 7.79
CA GLY A 265 15.63 4.40 6.97
C GLY A 265 15.59 4.76 5.48
N ARG A 266 14.45 5.24 4.96
CA ARG A 266 14.37 5.68 3.55
C ARG A 266 15.20 6.93 3.27
N GLN A 267 15.36 7.82 4.24
CA GLN A 267 16.17 9.04 4.07
C GLN A 267 17.67 8.71 4.05
N THR A 268 18.13 7.76 4.86
CA THR A 268 19.55 7.37 4.92
C THR A 268 20.01 6.61 3.69
N HIS A 269 19.13 5.84 3.04
CA HIS A 269 19.43 5.11 1.80
C HIS A 269 19.41 5.98 0.54
N LYS A 270 19.18 7.30 0.65
CA LYS A 270 19.24 8.24 -0.48
C LYS A 270 20.66 8.52 -1.01
N MET A 271 21.67 7.86 -0.46
CA MET A 271 23.08 8.17 -0.72
C MET A 271 23.83 6.90 -1.17
N GLY A 272 23.75 6.55 -2.45
CA GLY A 272 24.55 5.46 -3.01
C GLY A 272 24.50 5.41 -4.55
N ASP A 273 25.66 5.22 -5.18
CA ASP A 273 25.90 5.19 -6.64
C ASP A 273 25.20 4.05 -7.41
N ILE A 274 24.40 3.23 -6.75
CA ILE A 274 23.80 2.01 -7.34
C ILE A 274 22.50 2.33 -8.10
N PHE A 275 21.80 3.40 -7.73
CA PHE A 275 20.49 3.77 -8.28
C PHE A 275 20.58 4.95 -9.23
N LEU A 276 19.61 5.09 -10.12
CA LEU A 276 19.46 6.32 -10.91
C LEU A 276 19.17 7.49 -9.96
N SER A 277 19.75 8.67 -10.24
CA SER A 277 19.71 9.84 -9.35
C SER A 277 18.30 10.41 -9.06
N ASP A 278 17.28 9.89 -9.73
CA ASP A 278 15.87 10.28 -9.59
C ASP A 278 14.97 9.14 -9.07
N GLU A 279 15.54 8.14 -8.40
CA GLU A 279 14.80 7.03 -7.80
C GLU A 279 14.98 6.99 -6.27
N GLN A 280 13.88 6.79 -5.54
CA GLN A 280 13.89 6.67 -4.08
C GLN A 280 13.67 5.22 -3.64
N VAL A 281 14.54 4.70 -2.77
CA VAL A 281 14.36 3.39 -2.15
C VAL A 281 13.17 3.38 -1.19
N LEU A 282 12.27 2.41 -1.37
CA LEU A 282 11.06 2.23 -0.56
C LEU A 282 11.17 1.04 0.40
N CYS A 283 11.70 -0.08 -0.08
CA CYS A 283 11.84 -1.31 0.69
C CYS A 283 13.07 -2.10 0.23
N ILE A 284 13.78 -2.69 1.19
CA ILE A 284 14.89 -3.62 0.94
C ILE A 284 14.47 -4.98 1.50
N GLY A 285 14.36 -5.97 0.62
CA GLY A 285 14.05 -7.36 0.93
C GLY A 285 15.29 -8.20 1.23
N SER A 286 16.36 -7.58 1.70
CA SER A 286 17.61 -8.25 2.02
C SER A 286 17.57 -8.78 3.44
N SER A 287 17.84 -10.08 3.60
CA SER A 287 18.33 -10.58 4.89
C SER A 287 19.34 -11.69 4.66
N LYS A 288 20.48 -11.64 5.36
CA LYS A 288 21.53 -12.69 5.31
C LYS A 288 20.97 -14.09 5.66
N LYS A 289 19.86 -14.13 6.40
CA LYS A 289 19.19 -15.36 6.83
C LYS A 289 18.11 -15.86 5.86
N ARG A 290 17.53 -14.98 5.03
CA ARG A 290 16.42 -15.29 4.09
C ARG A 290 16.50 -14.42 2.82
N PRO A 291 17.34 -14.78 1.85
CA PRO A 291 17.42 -14.08 0.57
C PRO A 291 16.14 -14.29 -0.25
N VAL A 292 15.88 -13.39 -1.20
CA VAL A 292 14.83 -13.59 -2.22
C VAL A 292 15.43 -14.44 -3.34
N LEU A 293 14.68 -15.43 -3.81
CA LEU A 293 15.14 -16.32 -4.88
C LEU A 293 14.55 -15.85 -6.22
N LYS A 294 15.40 -15.52 -7.19
CA LYS A 294 14.96 -15.25 -8.56
C LYS A 294 15.05 -16.54 -9.38
N TRP A 295 13.94 -16.94 -9.98
CA TRP A 295 13.88 -18.12 -10.84
C TRP A 295 14.18 -17.74 -12.30
N GLU A 296 15.15 -18.43 -12.89
CA GLU A 296 15.48 -18.38 -14.32
C GLU A 296 15.68 -19.82 -14.81
N GLU A 297 14.93 -20.23 -15.84
CA GLU A 297 15.07 -21.56 -16.49
C GLU A 297 15.16 -22.73 -15.47
N ASN A 298 14.22 -22.80 -14.52
CA ASN A 298 14.17 -23.77 -13.41
C ASN A 298 15.35 -23.72 -12.40
N THR A 299 16.19 -22.70 -12.48
CA THR A 299 17.28 -22.44 -11.53
C THR A 299 16.93 -21.27 -10.63
N ALA A 300 17.08 -21.44 -9.32
CA ALA A 300 16.82 -20.41 -8.33
C ALA A 300 18.12 -19.70 -7.89
N TRP A 301 18.20 -18.40 -8.13
CA TRP A 301 19.34 -17.56 -7.78
C TRP A 301 19.02 -16.73 -6.52
N PRO A 302 19.76 -16.91 -5.41
CA PRO A 302 19.55 -16.10 -4.22
C PRO A 302 20.11 -14.68 -4.40
N GLY A 303 19.37 -13.68 -3.93
CA GLY A 303 19.79 -12.28 -4.02
C GLY A 303 19.07 -11.33 -3.08
N ASN A 304 19.52 -10.08 -3.12
CA ASN A 304 18.88 -8.94 -2.49
C ASN A 304 17.89 -8.34 -3.48
N LEU A 305 16.64 -8.15 -3.04
CA LEU A 305 15.62 -7.44 -3.79
C LEU A 305 15.43 -6.04 -3.19
N THR A 306 15.49 -5.01 -4.02
CA THR A 306 15.23 -3.63 -3.61
C THR A 306 14.09 -3.06 -4.45
N LEU A 307 13.08 -2.50 -3.80
CA LEU A 307 11.99 -1.78 -4.43
C LEU A 307 12.25 -0.27 -4.35
N THR A 308 12.29 0.39 -5.51
CA THR A 308 12.26 1.85 -5.61
C THR A 308 10.86 2.33 -5.98
N ASP A 309 10.69 3.65 -6.03
CA ASP A 309 9.49 4.31 -6.51
C ASP A 309 9.25 4.15 -8.02
N LYS A 310 10.18 3.57 -8.79
CA LYS A 310 10.04 3.33 -10.24
C LYS A 310 10.33 1.90 -10.70
N ALA A 311 11.17 1.17 -9.99
CA ALA A 311 11.72 -0.10 -10.48
C ALA A 311 12.00 -1.11 -9.36
N LEU A 312 12.18 -2.37 -9.75
CA LEU A 312 12.77 -3.42 -8.93
C LEU A 312 14.23 -3.62 -9.29
N TYR A 313 15.09 -3.73 -8.28
CA TYR A 313 16.49 -4.09 -8.43
C TYR A 313 16.75 -5.44 -7.78
N PHE A 314 17.46 -6.30 -8.51
CA PHE A 314 17.89 -7.60 -8.00
C PHE A 314 19.42 -7.72 -8.09
N GLU A 315 20.04 -8.03 -6.94
CA GLU A 315 21.47 -8.25 -6.80
C GLU A 315 21.73 -9.69 -6.33
N ALA A 316 22.33 -10.51 -7.19
CA ALA A 316 22.61 -11.91 -6.88
C ALA A 316 23.77 -12.04 -5.86
N ILE A 317 23.61 -12.94 -4.88
CA ILE A 317 24.63 -13.25 -3.86
C ILE A 317 25.51 -14.39 -4.39
N GLY A 318 26.79 -14.12 -4.71
CA GLY A 318 27.73 -15.12 -5.23
C GLY A 318 29.22 -14.80 -5.02
N LEU A 319 30.07 -15.83 -5.11
CA LEU A 319 31.53 -15.80 -4.85
C LEU A 319 32.38 -15.12 -5.94
N SER A 320 31.79 -14.71 -7.08
CA SER A 320 32.53 -14.17 -8.22
C SER A 320 31.97 -12.82 -8.64
N GLY A 321 32.66 -11.75 -8.21
CA GLY A 321 32.50 -10.38 -8.68
C GLY A 321 31.17 -9.71 -8.35
N THR A 322 31.20 -8.42 -7.99
CA THR A 322 30.02 -7.56 -7.92
C THR A 322 29.38 -7.44 -9.31
N LYS A 323 28.45 -8.34 -9.64
CA LYS A 323 27.63 -8.20 -10.84
C LYS A 323 26.73 -6.98 -10.68
N LYS A 324 26.66 -6.14 -11.71
CA LYS A 324 25.77 -4.97 -11.74
C LYS A 324 24.33 -5.42 -11.46
N PRO A 325 23.57 -4.72 -10.60
CA PRO A 325 22.21 -5.14 -10.26
C PRO A 325 21.33 -5.13 -11.51
N MET A 326 20.48 -6.15 -11.62
CA MET A 326 19.45 -6.21 -12.67
C MET A 326 18.34 -5.22 -12.29
N ARG A 327 17.77 -4.51 -13.26
CA ARG A 327 16.67 -3.55 -13.08
C ARG A 327 15.45 -4.00 -13.88
N LEU A 328 14.28 -3.97 -13.27
CA LEU A 328 12.98 -4.19 -13.91
C LEU A 328 12.10 -2.96 -13.71
N ASP A 329 11.64 -2.35 -14.80
CA ASP A 329 10.83 -1.13 -14.73
C ASP A 329 9.37 -1.42 -14.35
N LEU A 330 8.81 -0.69 -13.38
CA LEU A 330 7.41 -0.82 -12.95
C LEU A 330 6.52 0.28 -13.54
N THR A 331 7.09 1.27 -14.23
CA THR A 331 6.37 2.43 -14.78
C THR A 331 5.73 2.16 -16.13
N ASP A 332 5.99 1.00 -16.75
CA ASP A 332 5.45 0.63 -18.05
C ASP A 332 3.91 0.45 -18.01
N ARG A 333 3.26 0.54 -19.17
CA ARG A 333 1.81 0.34 -19.30
C ARG A 333 1.41 -1.10 -19.07
N ASN A 334 2.26 -2.03 -19.49
CA ASN A 334 2.03 -3.46 -19.46
C ASN A 334 2.66 -4.11 -18.22
N SER A 335 3.15 -3.31 -17.27
CA SER A 335 3.63 -3.81 -15.98
C SER A 335 2.48 -4.49 -15.24
N ARG A 336 2.68 -5.76 -14.88
CA ARG A 336 1.73 -6.55 -14.09
C ARG A 336 2.46 -7.39 -13.06
N VAL A 337 1.74 -7.70 -11.99
CA VAL A 337 2.24 -8.54 -10.91
C VAL A 337 1.16 -9.55 -10.51
N GLU A 338 1.54 -10.81 -10.42
CA GLU A 338 0.62 -11.91 -10.14
C GLU A 338 1.22 -12.90 -9.14
N LYS A 339 0.36 -13.66 -8.46
CA LYS A 339 0.80 -14.78 -7.63
C LYS A 339 1.30 -15.90 -8.53
N ALA A 340 2.50 -16.39 -8.27
CA ALA A 340 3.11 -17.46 -9.03
C ALA A 340 3.37 -18.68 -8.15
N LYS A 341 3.29 -19.86 -8.79
CA LYS A 341 3.66 -21.12 -8.16
C LYS A 341 4.99 -21.60 -8.73
N VAL A 342 5.89 -21.99 -7.85
CA VAL A 342 7.24 -22.44 -8.20
C VAL A 342 7.53 -23.80 -7.56
N GLY A 343 8.59 -24.44 -8.01
CA GLY A 343 9.01 -25.73 -7.48
C GLY A 343 10.13 -26.34 -8.31
N PRO A 344 10.82 -27.35 -7.73
CA PRO A 344 11.95 -27.99 -8.40
C PRO A 344 11.49 -28.63 -9.72
N PHE A 345 12.38 -28.62 -10.72
CA PHE A 345 12.14 -29.17 -12.05
C PHE A 345 10.93 -28.56 -12.79
N GLY A 346 10.53 -27.32 -12.45
CA GLY A 346 9.39 -26.65 -13.09
C GLY A 346 8.03 -27.09 -12.56
N SER A 347 7.98 -27.84 -11.46
CA SER A 347 6.73 -28.21 -10.81
C SER A 347 6.07 -27.00 -10.13
N LYS A 348 4.76 -26.79 -10.31
CA LYS A 348 4.00 -25.66 -9.73
C LYS A 348 3.46 -25.99 -8.33
N LEU A 349 4.34 -26.44 -7.42
CA LEU A 349 3.95 -27.02 -6.13
C LEU A 349 3.81 -25.98 -5.01
N PHE A 350 4.70 -24.99 -4.96
CA PHE A 350 4.76 -24.02 -3.86
C PHE A 350 4.13 -22.70 -4.25
N ASP A 351 3.18 -22.24 -3.43
CA ASP A 351 2.53 -20.94 -3.56
C ASP A 351 3.37 -19.83 -2.87
N SER A 352 4.67 -19.79 -3.16
CA SER A 352 5.68 -18.94 -2.49
C SER A 352 6.22 -17.81 -3.36
N ALA A 353 5.78 -17.69 -4.61
CA ALA A 353 6.36 -16.76 -5.57
C ALA A 353 5.41 -15.68 -6.09
N VAL A 354 6.03 -14.65 -6.67
CA VAL A 354 5.39 -13.54 -7.36
C VAL A 354 6.03 -13.44 -8.74
N SER A 355 5.21 -13.39 -9.80
CA SER A 355 5.67 -13.04 -11.15
C SER A 355 5.47 -11.56 -11.38
N VAL A 356 6.53 -10.86 -11.80
CA VAL A 356 6.49 -9.45 -12.18
C VAL A 356 6.94 -9.37 -13.62
N SER A 357 6.15 -8.76 -14.49
CA SER A 357 6.54 -8.54 -15.88
C SER A 357 6.47 -7.08 -16.24
N SER A 358 7.34 -6.65 -17.16
CA SER A 358 7.40 -5.28 -17.68
C SER A 358 7.30 -5.30 -19.19
N GLY A 359 6.08 -5.42 -19.72
CA GLY A 359 5.69 -5.21 -21.13
C GLY A 359 6.26 -6.10 -22.23
N SER A 360 7.48 -6.59 -22.11
CA SER A 360 8.09 -7.59 -22.98
C SER A 360 8.03 -8.96 -22.31
N THR A 361 7.97 -10.04 -23.09
CA THR A 361 8.03 -11.43 -22.57
C THR A 361 9.41 -11.78 -22.01
N SER A 362 10.46 -11.03 -22.39
CA SER A 362 11.82 -11.24 -21.89
C SER A 362 12.08 -10.61 -20.52
N ASP A 363 11.23 -9.67 -20.09
CA ASP A 363 11.37 -8.96 -18.82
C ASP A 363 10.36 -9.47 -17.77
N GLU A 364 10.15 -10.79 -17.72
CA GLU A 364 9.36 -11.43 -16.67
C GLU A 364 10.27 -12.05 -15.60
N TRP A 365 10.11 -11.61 -14.36
CA TRP A 365 10.85 -12.10 -13.20
C TRP A 365 9.91 -12.91 -12.31
N THR A 366 10.30 -14.14 -12.00
CA THR A 366 9.65 -14.93 -10.97
C THR A 366 10.48 -14.88 -9.69
N LEU A 367 9.92 -14.26 -8.65
CA LEU A 367 10.58 -14.00 -7.38
C LEU A 367 9.91 -14.82 -6.28
N GLU A 368 10.65 -15.75 -5.68
CA GLU A 368 10.19 -16.57 -4.58
C GLU A 368 10.63 -15.99 -3.22
N PHE A 369 9.64 -15.94 -2.32
CA PHE A 369 9.77 -15.48 -0.95
C PHE A 369 9.58 -16.67 -0.02
N VAL A 370 10.69 -17.21 0.49
CA VAL A 370 10.63 -18.38 1.35
C VAL A 370 10.21 -17.95 2.77
N ASP A 371 8.99 -18.32 3.14
CA ASP A 371 8.39 -18.01 4.44
C ASP A 371 8.24 -19.25 5.31
N PHE A 372 9.17 -19.43 6.24
CA PHE A 372 9.07 -20.46 7.28
C PHE A 372 8.40 -19.97 8.58
N SER A 373 8.10 -18.67 8.70
CA SER A 373 7.62 -18.05 9.95
C SER A 373 6.21 -17.46 9.89
N GLY A 374 5.46 -17.67 8.80
CA GLY A 374 4.09 -17.18 8.68
C GLY A 374 3.95 -15.65 8.60
N GLU A 375 4.99 -14.94 8.18
CA GLU A 375 5.01 -13.47 8.10
C GLU A 375 4.39 -12.90 6.81
N MET A 376 3.73 -13.75 6.00
CA MET A 376 3.09 -13.39 4.73
C MET A 376 3.97 -12.49 3.84
N ARG A 377 5.28 -12.76 3.78
CA ARG A 377 6.26 -11.93 3.08
C ARG A 377 5.93 -11.88 1.60
N ARG A 378 5.51 -12.99 1.00
CA ARG A 378 5.05 -13.01 -0.40
C ARG A 378 3.91 -12.03 -0.63
N GLU A 379 2.89 -12.05 0.22
CA GLU A 379 1.69 -11.24 0.13
C GLU A 379 2.01 -9.75 0.37
N VAL A 380 2.90 -9.46 1.32
CA VAL A 380 3.38 -8.11 1.59
C VAL A 380 4.17 -7.55 0.39
N TRP A 381 5.09 -8.34 -0.18
CA TRP A 381 5.84 -7.93 -1.38
C TRP A 381 4.95 -7.79 -2.62
N LEU A 382 3.97 -8.68 -2.77
CA LEU A 382 2.93 -8.55 -3.79
C LEU A 382 2.18 -7.23 -3.63
N ALA A 383 1.77 -6.87 -2.41
CA ALA A 383 1.07 -5.62 -2.12
C ALA A 383 1.96 -4.40 -2.44
N PHE A 384 3.24 -4.43 -2.08
CA PHE A 384 4.17 -3.33 -2.39
C PHE A 384 4.35 -3.10 -3.89
N ILE A 385 4.58 -4.17 -4.66
CA ILE A 385 4.79 -4.09 -6.10
C ILE A 385 3.47 -3.67 -6.79
N SER A 386 2.34 -4.25 -6.35
CA SER A 386 1.01 -3.91 -6.88
C SER A 386 0.68 -2.44 -6.65
N GLU A 387 1.04 -1.88 -5.50
CA GLU A 387 0.81 -0.46 -5.18
C GLU A 387 1.61 0.46 -6.12
N MET A 388 2.87 0.15 -6.39
CA MET A 388 3.70 0.93 -7.32
C MET A 388 3.18 0.85 -8.76
N ILE A 389 2.82 -0.33 -9.24
CA ILE A 389 2.21 -0.48 -10.57
C ILE A 389 0.88 0.28 -10.65
N SER A 390 0.07 0.21 -9.59
CA SER A 390 -1.26 0.85 -9.54
C SER A 390 -1.17 2.37 -9.49
N VAL A 391 -0.20 2.96 -8.79
CA VAL A 391 -0.04 4.43 -8.79
C VAL A 391 0.39 4.97 -10.16
N TYR A 392 1.26 4.27 -10.90
CA TYR A 392 1.60 4.69 -12.26
C TYR A 392 0.45 4.50 -13.24
N ARG A 393 -0.35 3.45 -13.07
CA ARG A 393 -1.61 3.30 -13.81
C ARG A 393 -2.56 4.46 -13.53
N PHE A 394 -2.75 4.80 -12.25
CA PHE A 394 -3.56 5.93 -11.81
C PHE A 394 -3.08 7.26 -12.39
N ILE A 395 -1.77 7.54 -12.36
CA ILE A 395 -1.19 8.76 -12.94
C ILE A 395 -1.47 8.86 -14.45
N ARG A 396 -1.44 7.74 -15.17
CA ARG A 396 -1.74 7.73 -16.62
C ARG A 396 -3.23 7.94 -16.92
N GLU A 397 -4.12 7.38 -16.09
CA GLU A 397 -5.57 7.41 -16.32
C GLU A 397 -6.27 8.65 -15.76
N TYR A 398 -5.72 9.26 -14.71
CA TYR A 398 -6.34 10.38 -13.99
C TYR A 398 -5.41 11.58 -13.86
N GLY A 399 -4.14 11.47 -14.26
CA GLY A 399 -3.20 12.59 -14.25
C GLY A 399 -3.18 13.34 -15.59
N PRO A 400 -2.62 14.57 -15.60
CA PRO A 400 -2.27 15.26 -16.83
C PRO A 400 -1.16 14.51 -17.56
N GLY A 401 -1.15 14.59 -18.89
CA GLY A 401 -0.04 14.04 -19.69
C GLY A 401 1.29 14.71 -19.35
N ASP A 402 2.39 13.97 -19.37
CA ASP A 402 3.71 14.44 -18.91
C ASP A 402 4.18 15.76 -19.60
N ASN A 403 3.73 16.02 -20.83
CA ASN A 403 4.07 17.21 -21.62
C ASN A 403 2.94 18.25 -21.72
N ASP A 404 1.89 18.16 -20.89
CA ASP A 404 0.75 19.09 -20.97
C ASP A 404 1.12 20.48 -20.40
N PRO A 405 1.11 21.57 -21.20
CA PRO A 405 1.46 22.90 -20.72
C PRO A 405 0.49 23.46 -19.67
N ALA A 406 -0.77 23.01 -19.60
CA ALA A 406 -1.71 23.54 -18.61
C ALA A 406 -1.44 23.06 -17.19
N ILE A 407 -0.50 22.13 -16.98
CA ILE A 407 0.03 21.81 -15.65
C ILE A 407 0.55 23.09 -14.97
N HIS A 408 1.04 24.07 -15.73
CA HIS A 408 1.49 25.36 -15.20
C HIS A 408 0.36 26.39 -15.01
N HIS A 409 -0.85 26.13 -15.52
CA HIS A 409 -2.00 27.03 -15.34
C HIS A 409 -2.69 26.83 -13.99
N VAL A 410 -2.54 25.65 -13.40
CA VAL A 410 -3.15 25.28 -12.11
C VAL A 410 -2.05 25.23 -11.05
N TYR A 411 -2.22 25.99 -9.97
CA TYR A 411 -1.25 26.07 -8.90
C TYR A 411 -1.00 24.71 -8.23
N GLY A 412 0.27 24.32 -8.13
CA GLY A 412 0.67 23.07 -7.51
C GLY A 412 0.47 21.81 -8.36
N ALA A 413 -0.19 21.89 -9.53
CA ALA A 413 -0.46 20.70 -10.37
C ALA A 413 0.82 20.01 -10.86
N HIS A 414 1.90 20.75 -11.10
CA HIS A 414 3.22 20.20 -11.46
C HIS A 414 3.80 19.27 -10.38
N LYS A 415 3.40 19.42 -9.11
CA LYS A 415 3.79 18.53 -8.01
C LYS A 415 2.88 17.32 -7.86
N GLY A 416 1.76 17.25 -8.59
CA GLY A 416 0.73 16.22 -8.41
C GLY A 416 1.26 14.80 -8.61
N LYS A 417 2.11 14.58 -9.64
CA LYS A 417 2.76 13.28 -9.88
C LYS A 417 3.60 12.85 -8.67
N LYS A 418 4.44 13.74 -8.15
CA LYS A 418 5.27 13.49 -6.96
C LYS A 418 4.40 13.20 -5.72
N ARG A 419 3.32 13.96 -5.51
CA ARG A 419 2.38 13.73 -4.39
C ARG A 419 1.71 12.37 -4.47
N ALA A 420 1.27 11.94 -5.65
CA ALA A 420 0.66 10.61 -5.84
C ALA A 420 1.65 9.48 -5.53
N VAL A 421 2.88 9.56 -6.06
CA VAL A 421 3.95 8.58 -5.76
C VAL A 421 4.31 8.61 -4.27
N SER A 422 4.39 9.78 -3.65
CA SER A 422 4.66 9.91 -2.22
C SER A 422 3.54 9.33 -1.36
N SER A 423 2.28 9.50 -1.76
CA SER A 423 1.11 8.87 -1.12
C SER A 423 1.24 7.34 -1.13
N ALA A 424 1.57 6.77 -2.30
CA ALA A 424 1.75 5.33 -2.46
C ALA A 424 2.97 4.81 -1.65
N ALA A 425 4.06 5.57 -1.63
CA ALA A 425 5.23 5.27 -0.79
C ALA A 425 4.87 5.27 0.71
N ASN A 426 4.04 6.21 1.16
CA ASN A 426 3.55 6.27 2.53
C ASN A 426 2.63 5.08 2.84
N SER A 427 1.82 4.59 1.90
CA SER A 427 1.06 3.34 2.06
C SER A 427 1.97 2.14 2.34
N ILE A 428 3.04 2.02 1.57
CA ILE A 428 4.07 0.98 1.78
C ILE A 428 4.73 1.15 3.16
N ALA A 429 5.01 2.39 3.59
CA ALA A 429 5.66 2.64 4.89
C ALA A 429 4.81 2.15 6.06
N ARG A 430 3.50 2.39 6.00
CA ARG A 430 2.53 1.96 7.02
C ARG A 430 2.36 0.46 7.05
N LEU A 431 2.37 -0.20 5.89
CA LEU A 431 2.34 -1.66 5.83
C LEU A 431 3.65 -2.27 6.37
N GLN A 432 4.81 -1.64 6.11
CA GLN A 432 6.10 -2.05 6.70
C GLN A 432 6.10 -1.91 8.22
N SER A 433 5.59 -0.80 8.78
CA SER A 433 5.53 -0.62 10.24
C SER A 433 4.62 -1.66 10.90
N LEU A 434 3.47 -1.99 10.29
CA LEU A 434 2.60 -3.07 10.76
C LEU A 434 3.27 -4.44 10.71
N GLN A 435 4.10 -4.70 9.69
CA GLN A 435 4.90 -5.91 9.60
C GLN A 435 5.90 -6.02 10.77
N PHE A 436 6.58 -4.94 11.12
CA PHE A 436 7.53 -4.92 12.25
C PHE A 436 6.85 -5.12 13.61
N ILE A 437 5.63 -4.60 13.78
CA ILE A 437 4.83 -4.77 15.01
C ILE A 437 4.11 -6.13 15.04
N ARG A 438 4.20 -6.91 13.96
CA ARG A 438 3.51 -8.22 13.79
C ARG A 438 1.99 -8.12 13.91
N ARG A 439 1.43 -7.03 13.38
CA ARG A 439 -0.01 -6.73 13.35
C ARG A 439 -0.48 -6.58 11.91
N LEU A 440 -0.24 -7.61 11.09
CA LEU A 440 -0.66 -7.64 9.70
C LEU A 440 -2.16 -7.96 9.59
N HIS A 441 -2.86 -7.28 8.69
CA HIS A 441 -4.22 -7.63 8.31
C HIS A 441 -4.22 -8.94 7.52
N GLU A 442 -5.32 -9.71 7.58
CA GLU A 442 -5.56 -10.92 6.78
C GLU A 442 -5.30 -10.75 5.27
N ASP A 443 -5.40 -9.52 4.76
CA ASP A 443 -5.14 -9.18 3.36
C ASP A 443 -4.33 -7.88 3.29
N PRO A 444 -2.99 -7.98 3.14
CA PRO A 444 -2.11 -6.83 3.03
C PRO A 444 -2.49 -5.87 1.88
N ALA A 445 -3.18 -6.36 0.85
CA ALA A 445 -3.59 -5.54 -0.29
C ALA A 445 -4.61 -4.46 0.09
N LYS A 446 -5.37 -4.63 1.19
CA LYS A 446 -6.36 -3.64 1.67
C LYS A 446 -5.71 -2.43 2.37
N LEU A 447 -4.44 -2.54 2.75
CA LEU A 447 -3.69 -1.48 3.43
C LEU A 447 -2.97 -0.55 2.45
N VAL A 448 -2.88 -0.93 1.17
CA VAL A 448 -2.27 -0.12 0.10
C VAL A 448 -3.35 0.58 -0.73
N GLN A 449 -3.23 1.89 -0.91
CA GLN A 449 -4.32 2.75 -1.38
C GLN A 449 -4.72 2.50 -2.83
N PHE A 450 -3.78 2.58 -3.77
CA PHE A 450 -4.09 2.54 -5.20
C PHE A 450 -4.43 1.12 -5.68
N SER A 451 -3.68 0.12 -5.22
CA SER A 451 -3.95 -1.28 -5.54
C SER A 451 -5.30 -1.75 -4.98
N TYR A 452 -5.65 -1.32 -3.77
CA TYR A 452 -6.96 -1.61 -3.20
C TYR A 452 -8.08 -0.95 -4.01
N LEU A 453 -8.01 0.36 -4.24
CA LEU A 453 -9.06 1.13 -4.90
C LEU A 453 -9.27 0.72 -6.36
N SER A 454 -8.20 0.30 -7.06
CA SER A 454 -8.30 -0.18 -8.45
C SER A 454 -9.10 -1.48 -8.57
N ASN A 455 -9.11 -2.30 -7.52
CA ASN A 455 -9.82 -3.58 -7.48
C ASN A 455 -11.14 -3.52 -6.70
N ALA A 456 -11.38 -2.44 -5.96
CA ALA A 456 -12.59 -2.27 -5.16
C ALA A 456 -13.78 -1.83 -6.02
N PRO A 457 -14.99 -2.39 -5.79
CA PRO A 457 -16.18 -1.92 -6.48
C PRO A 457 -16.45 -0.45 -6.12
N PHE A 458 -16.69 0.38 -7.13
CA PHE A 458 -16.87 1.83 -6.99
C PHE A 458 -15.66 2.58 -6.42
N GLY A 459 -14.47 1.97 -6.48
CA GLY A 459 -13.20 2.62 -6.10
C GLY A 459 -12.77 3.70 -7.10
N ASP A 460 -13.31 3.69 -8.31
CA ASP A 460 -13.08 4.68 -9.36
C ASP A 460 -13.45 6.11 -8.93
N VAL A 461 -14.59 6.29 -8.25
CA VAL A 461 -14.98 7.60 -7.70
C VAL A 461 -13.99 8.09 -6.66
N VAL A 462 -13.45 7.20 -5.82
CA VAL A 462 -12.41 7.57 -4.85
C VAL A 462 -11.12 7.97 -5.58
N LEU A 463 -10.70 7.25 -6.61
CA LEU A 463 -9.56 7.62 -7.45
C LEU A 463 -9.77 8.99 -8.11
N GLN A 464 -10.97 9.30 -8.60
CA GLN A 464 -11.29 10.63 -9.14
C GLN A 464 -11.09 11.73 -8.09
N THR A 465 -11.57 11.54 -6.86
CA THR A 465 -11.35 12.52 -5.78
C THR A 465 -9.88 12.66 -5.39
N LEU A 466 -9.11 11.58 -5.41
CA LEU A 466 -7.65 11.62 -5.21
C LEU A 466 -6.96 12.40 -6.34
N ALA A 467 -7.42 12.27 -7.58
CA ALA A 467 -6.89 13.04 -8.70
C ALA A 467 -7.13 14.54 -8.53
N VAL A 468 -8.33 14.93 -8.12
CA VAL A 468 -8.65 16.32 -7.77
C VAL A 468 -7.79 16.81 -6.61
N LYS A 469 -7.56 15.98 -5.59
CA LYS A 469 -6.67 16.29 -4.46
C LYS A 469 -5.21 16.53 -4.90
N PHE A 470 -4.68 15.69 -5.80
CA PHE A 470 -3.26 15.76 -6.19
C PHE A 470 -2.96 16.87 -7.21
N TRP A 471 -3.80 17.00 -8.24
CA TRP A 471 -3.56 17.93 -9.36
C TRP A 471 -4.44 19.18 -9.35
N GLY A 472 -5.56 19.17 -8.62
CA GLY A 472 -6.41 20.35 -8.51
C GLY A 472 -5.67 21.49 -7.80
N GLY A 473 -6.02 22.73 -8.14
CA GLY A 473 -5.49 23.91 -7.48
C GLY A 473 -6.16 25.20 -7.97
N PRO A 474 -5.86 26.35 -7.35
CA PRO A 474 -6.26 27.65 -7.87
C PRO A 474 -5.69 27.91 -9.27
N LEU A 475 -6.48 28.52 -10.15
CA LEU A 475 -6.01 28.93 -11.48
C LEU A 475 -5.11 30.16 -11.38
N ILE A 476 -3.88 30.07 -11.90
CA ILE A 476 -2.86 31.13 -11.84
C ILE A 476 -3.03 32.13 -12.99
N THR A 477 -3.46 31.65 -14.17
CA THR A 477 -3.61 32.53 -15.32
C THR A 477 -4.91 33.32 -15.19
N LYS A 478 -4.79 34.64 -14.97
CA LYS A 478 -5.83 35.57 -15.43
C LYS A 478 -5.99 35.28 -16.91
N VAL A 479 -7.10 34.65 -17.30
CA VAL A 479 -7.46 34.50 -18.70
C VAL A 479 -7.39 35.92 -19.28
N LYS A 480 -6.41 36.18 -20.15
CA LYS A 480 -6.42 37.38 -21.00
C LYS A 480 -7.56 37.17 -22.00
N SER A 481 -8.79 37.27 -21.53
CA SER A 481 -9.93 37.50 -22.39
C SER A 481 -9.79 38.94 -22.86
N ALA A 482 -9.20 39.11 -24.05
CA ALA A 482 -9.55 40.25 -24.87
C ALA A 482 -11.08 40.27 -24.95
N ASN A 483 -11.67 41.32 -24.41
CA ASN A 483 -13.07 41.72 -24.53
C ASN A 483 -14.12 40.64 -24.21
N HIS A 484 -14.32 40.33 -22.93
CA HIS A 484 -15.67 40.18 -22.38
C HIS A 484 -15.67 40.62 -20.92
N ARG A 485 -16.69 41.42 -20.56
CA ARG A 485 -16.91 42.01 -19.23
C ARG A 485 -16.80 40.95 -18.13
N SER A 486 -16.18 41.32 -17.02
CA SER A 486 -16.13 40.56 -15.78
C SER A 486 -17.51 40.04 -15.37
N PRO A 487 -17.68 38.74 -15.07
CA PRO A 487 -18.82 38.29 -14.30
C PRO A 487 -18.42 38.06 -12.85
N GLN A 488 -19.08 38.82 -11.99
CA GLN A 488 -19.29 38.59 -10.58
C GLN A 488 -19.88 37.18 -10.40
N TRP A 489 -19.15 36.27 -9.76
CA TRP A 489 -19.54 34.87 -9.61
C TRP A 489 -20.62 34.70 -8.54
N HIS A 490 -21.89 34.80 -8.94
CA HIS A 490 -23.00 34.20 -8.20
C HIS A 490 -23.17 32.74 -8.62
N ARG A 491 -23.36 31.86 -7.64
CA ARG A 491 -23.80 30.47 -7.81
C ARG A 491 -25.20 30.49 -8.45
N SER A 492 -25.29 30.40 -9.78
CA SER A 492 -26.57 30.23 -10.49
C SER A 492 -26.87 28.74 -10.62
N SER A 493 -27.92 28.31 -9.92
CA SER A 493 -28.69 27.13 -10.27
C SER A 493 -29.37 27.34 -11.63
N GLU A 494 -29.55 26.22 -12.35
CA GLU A 494 -30.39 26.08 -13.55
C GLU A 494 -29.81 26.59 -14.88
N ASP A 495 -29.05 25.70 -15.54
CA ASP A 495 -29.06 25.62 -17.00
C ASP A 495 -28.91 24.14 -17.44
N PRO A 496 -29.94 23.47 -18.00
CA PRO A 496 -29.93 22.00 -18.18
C PRO A 496 -29.24 21.47 -19.45
N SER A 497 -28.50 22.27 -20.24
CA SER A 497 -28.06 21.85 -21.58
C SER A 497 -26.55 21.85 -21.89
N SER A 498 -25.64 22.07 -20.93
CA SER A 498 -24.18 21.93 -21.18
C SER A 498 -23.51 20.93 -20.22
N GLY A 499 -23.47 19.66 -20.60
CA GLY A 499 -22.87 18.56 -19.83
C GLY A 499 -21.33 18.57 -19.72
N HIS A 500 -20.68 19.75 -19.65
CA HIS A 500 -19.25 19.89 -19.98
C HIS A 500 -18.50 20.93 -19.11
N ALA A 501 -18.60 20.84 -17.78
CA ALA A 501 -17.91 21.74 -16.84
C ALA A 501 -16.61 21.14 -16.24
N HIS A 502 -15.69 22.02 -15.81
CA HIS A 502 -14.58 21.65 -14.93
C HIS A 502 -15.09 21.06 -13.61
N VAL A 503 -14.30 20.20 -12.97
CA VAL A 503 -14.60 19.72 -11.61
C VAL A 503 -13.93 20.62 -10.61
N TYR A 504 -14.66 20.96 -9.56
CA TYR A 504 -14.20 21.81 -8.48
C TYR A 504 -14.09 21.00 -7.19
N ASP A 505 -13.03 21.26 -6.44
CA ASP A 505 -12.86 20.79 -5.08
C ASP A 505 -13.64 21.70 -4.11
N ILE A 506 -13.74 21.27 -2.84
CA ILE A 506 -14.46 21.96 -1.78
C ILE A 506 -13.85 23.34 -1.46
N ASP A 507 -12.54 23.50 -1.65
CA ASP A 507 -11.82 24.77 -1.46
C ASP A 507 -11.89 25.70 -2.68
N GLY A 508 -12.64 25.33 -3.73
CA GLY A 508 -12.73 26.06 -4.99
C GLY A 508 -11.59 25.76 -5.97
N SER A 509 -10.69 24.83 -5.65
CA SER A 509 -9.65 24.39 -6.57
C SER A 509 -10.23 23.73 -7.82
N VAL A 510 -9.60 23.98 -8.96
CA VAL A 510 -10.08 23.50 -10.25
C VAL A 510 -9.26 22.29 -10.71
N TYR A 511 -9.97 21.27 -11.17
CA TYR A 511 -9.41 20.15 -11.92
C TYR A 511 -9.92 20.22 -13.37
N LEU A 512 -8.98 20.26 -14.32
CA LEU A 512 -9.32 20.56 -15.71
C LEU A 512 -10.02 19.38 -16.39
N ARG A 513 -11.09 19.66 -17.16
CA ARG A 513 -11.83 18.65 -17.92
C ARG A 513 -10.92 17.83 -18.83
N LYS A 514 -9.93 18.46 -19.44
CA LYS A 514 -8.99 17.80 -20.35
C LYS A 514 -8.13 16.71 -19.68
N TRP A 515 -8.05 16.71 -18.35
CA TRP A 515 -7.37 15.66 -17.58
C TRP A 515 -8.30 14.49 -17.24
N MET A 516 -9.61 14.63 -17.46
CA MET A 516 -10.61 13.57 -17.28
C MET A 516 -10.58 12.57 -18.44
N THR A 517 -9.48 11.83 -18.57
CA THR A 517 -9.26 10.89 -19.68
C THR A 517 -9.87 9.51 -19.41
N SER A 518 -10.02 9.11 -18.14
CA SER A 518 -10.62 7.83 -17.78
C SER A 518 -12.12 7.76 -18.14
N PRO A 519 -12.62 6.63 -18.67
CA PRO A 519 -14.05 6.44 -18.94
C PRO A 519 -14.91 6.45 -17.66
N SER A 520 -14.30 6.27 -16.48
CA SER A 520 -15.02 6.28 -15.20
C SER A 520 -15.73 7.60 -14.91
N TRP A 521 -15.25 8.71 -15.47
CA TRP A 521 -15.86 10.04 -15.35
C TRP A 521 -17.23 10.15 -16.02
N ALA A 522 -17.52 9.29 -17.01
CA ALA A 522 -18.81 9.26 -17.70
C ALA A 522 -19.84 8.33 -17.01
N SER A 523 -19.44 7.62 -15.95
CA SER A 523 -20.35 6.72 -15.24
C SER A 523 -21.46 7.49 -14.52
N SER A 524 -22.66 6.90 -14.47
CA SER A 524 -23.80 7.49 -13.77
C SER A 524 -23.52 7.70 -12.27
N HIS A 525 -22.67 6.86 -11.70
CA HIS A 525 -22.30 6.91 -10.28
C HIS A 525 -21.33 8.06 -10.00
N SER A 526 -20.35 8.29 -10.88
CA SER A 526 -19.49 9.47 -10.84
C SER A 526 -20.33 10.74 -10.97
N ALA A 527 -21.22 10.82 -11.97
CA ALA A 527 -22.09 11.98 -12.16
C ALA A 527 -22.96 12.27 -10.91
N ASN A 528 -23.55 11.24 -10.29
CA ASN A 528 -24.35 11.38 -9.08
C ASN A 528 -23.51 11.81 -7.86
N PHE A 529 -22.27 11.33 -7.74
CA PHE A 529 -21.37 11.74 -6.68
C PHE A 529 -21.01 13.23 -6.81
N TRP A 530 -20.52 13.66 -7.99
CA TRP A 530 -20.06 15.03 -8.20
C TRP A 530 -21.19 16.07 -8.16
N ARG A 531 -22.44 15.68 -8.45
CA ARG A 531 -23.61 16.56 -8.23
C ARG A 531 -23.92 16.79 -6.75
N ASN A 532 -23.60 15.84 -5.89
CA ASN A 532 -23.95 15.84 -4.46
C ASN A 532 -22.75 16.08 -3.54
N SER A 533 -21.56 16.37 -4.09
CA SER A 533 -20.30 16.38 -3.34
C SER A 533 -20.03 17.65 -2.54
N SER A 534 -20.83 18.71 -2.73
CA SER A 534 -20.67 20.00 -2.03
C SER A 534 -20.72 19.84 -0.51
N VAL A 535 -19.92 20.64 0.20
CA VAL A 535 -20.07 20.81 1.65
C VAL A 535 -21.32 21.61 1.94
N LYS A 536 -22.17 21.09 2.83
CA LYS A 536 -23.46 21.70 3.19
C LYS A 536 -23.48 22.27 4.61
N HIS A 537 -22.72 21.69 5.53
CA HIS A 537 -22.84 21.95 6.97
C HIS A 537 -21.47 22.06 7.68
N GLY A 538 -20.42 22.52 7.01
CA GLY A 538 -19.05 22.50 7.56
C GLY A 538 -18.18 23.69 7.20
N VAL A 539 -17.11 23.90 7.96
CA VAL A 539 -16.12 24.96 7.73
C VAL A 539 -14.94 24.39 6.93
N VAL A 540 -14.62 24.99 5.79
CA VAL A 540 -13.55 24.53 4.90
C VAL A 540 -12.24 25.22 5.27
N LEU A 541 -11.24 24.45 5.72
CA LEU A 541 -9.90 24.97 6.01
C LEU A 541 -8.92 24.69 4.87
N SER A 542 -9.00 23.49 4.30
CA SER A 542 -8.23 23.08 3.11
C SER A 542 -8.94 21.95 2.37
N LYS A 543 -8.40 21.54 1.21
CA LYS A 543 -8.91 20.40 0.40
C LYS A 543 -9.18 19.13 1.21
N SER A 544 -8.29 18.82 2.13
CA SER A 544 -8.35 17.60 2.95
C SER A 544 -8.95 17.83 4.33
N LEU A 545 -9.06 19.08 4.77
CA LEU A 545 -9.47 19.44 6.12
C LEU A 545 -10.74 20.29 6.06
N VAL A 546 -11.86 19.62 6.26
CA VAL A 546 -13.19 20.21 6.41
C VAL A 546 -13.63 19.90 7.82
N VAL A 547 -14.14 20.89 8.54
CA VAL A 547 -14.65 20.74 9.90
C VAL A 547 -16.14 20.46 9.87
N ALA A 548 -16.62 19.54 10.71
CA ALA A 548 -18.05 19.16 10.89
C ALA A 548 -18.74 18.49 9.68
N ASP A 549 -18.13 18.56 8.50
CA ASP A 549 -18.49 17.79 7.31
C ASP A 549 -17.25 17.06 6.78
N LYS A 550 -17.48 16.11 5.88
CA LYS A 550 -16.46 15.25 5.30
C LYS A 550 -15.85 15.88 4.04
N ASN A 551 -14.56 15.65 3.83
CA ASN A 551 -13.89 16.02 2.59
C ASN A 551 -14.36 15.11 1.41
N LEU A 552 -13.96 15.44 0.17
CA LEU A 552 -14.39 14.67 -1.00
C LEU A 552 -13.99 13.20 -0.95
N VAL A 553 -12.76 12.92 -0.51
CA VAL A 553 -12.22 11.55 -0.44
C VAL A 553 -12.97 10.73 0.61
N GLU A 554 -13.25 11.31 1.78
CA GLU A 554 -14.06 10.71 2.84
C GLU A 554 -15.49 10.42 2.36
N LYS A 555 -16.15 11.38 1.71
CA LYS A 555 -17.48 11.20 1.12
C LYS A 555 -17.51 10.08 0.09
N ALA A 556 -16.53 10.07 -0.83
CA ALA A 556 -16.40 9.02 -1.84
C ALA A 556 -16.15 7.64 -1.20
N MET A 557 -15.32 7.58 -0.16
CA MET A 557 -14.99 6.33 0.52
C MET A 557 -16.19 5.74 1.27
N ILE A 558 -17.02 6.58 1.90
CA ILE A 558 -18.26 6.12 2.55
C ILE A 558 -19.22 5.53 1.52
N ASN A 559 -19.45 6.24 0.42
CA ASN A 559 -20.30 5.74 -0.67
C ASN A 559 -19.73 4.43 -1.23
N CYS A 560 -18.42 4.34 -1.48
CA CYS A 560 -17.76 3.10 -1.90
C CYS A 560 -17.98 1.97 -0.88
N LYS A 561 -17.80 2.20 0.42
CA LYS A 561 -18.00 1.20 1.49
C LYS A 561 -19.44 0.70 1.54
N GLU A 562 -20.42 1.60 1.43
CA GLU A 562 -21.85 1.26 1.41
C GLU A 562 -22.22 0.42 0.18
N LYS A 563 -21.82 0.88 -1.01
CA LYS A 563 -22.10 0.16 -2.26
C LYS A 563 -21.38 -1.18 -2.32
N ARG A 564 -20.15 -1.25 -1.81
CA ARG A 564 -19.40 -2.50 -1.67
C ARG A 564 -20.13 -3.50 -0.79
N LYS A 565 -20.68 -3.09 0.36
CA LYS A 565 -21.48 -4.00 1.22
C LYS A 565 -22.66 -4.59 0.46
N VAL A 566 -23.29 -3.83 -0.44
CA VAL A 566 -24.35 -4.34 -1.30
C VAL A 566 -23.81 -5.39 -2.27
N VAL A 567 -22.69 -5.11 -2.95
CA VAL A 567 -22.04 -6.05 -3.89
C VAL A 567 -21.61 -7.34 -3.18
N GLU A 568 -21.01 -7.25 -2.00
CA GLU A 568 -20.59 -8.41 -1.20
C GLU A 568 -21.79 -9.24 -0.75
N ARG A 569 -22.89 -8.61 -0.32
CA ARG A 569 -24.14 -9.31 -0.01
C ARG A 569 -24.70 -10.03 -1.23
N THR A 570 -24.77 -9.36 -2.38
CA THR A 570 -25.25 -10.00 -3.62
C THR A 570 -24.35 -11.16 -4.05
N GLN A 571 -23.03 -11.02 -3.92
CA GLN A 571 -22.10 -12.08 -4.24
C GLN A 571 -22.27 -13.27 -3.27
N ALA A 572 -22.45 -13.01 -1.98
CA ALA A 572 -22.72 -14.04 -1.00
C ALA A 572 -24.05 -14.77 -1.28
N THR A 573 -25.10 -14.06 -1.70
CA THR A 573 -26.37 -14.67 -2.12
C THR A 573 -26.21 -15.52 -3.38
N ILE A 574 -25.45 -15.06 -4.38
CA ILE A 574 -25.17 -15.82 -5.60
C ILE A 574 -24.39 -17.09 -5.27
N VAL A 575 -23.35 -16.99 -4.43
CA VAL A 575 -22.56 -18.13 -3.99
C VAL A 575 -23.40 -19.11 -3.18
N ALA A 576 -24.24 -18.63 -2.26
CA ALA A 576 -25.17 -19.47 -1.51
C ALA A 576 -26.13 -20.23 -2.44
N ALA A 577 -26.76 -19.53 -3.40
CA ALA A 577 -27.63 -20.16 -4.39
C ALA A 577 -26.88 -21.17 -5.28
N THR A 578 -25.62 -20.88 -5.62
CA THR A 578 -24.78 -21.81 -6.38
C THR A 578 -24.47 -23.07 -5.56
N ILE A 579 -24.13 -22.91 -4.28
CA ILE A 579 -23.84 -24.01 -3.36
C ILE A 579 -25.08 -24.86 -3.12
N GLU A 580 -26.27 -24.28 -3.03
CA GLU A 580 -27.54 -25.04 -2.96
C GLU A 580 -27.84 -25.85 -4.23
N GLY A 581 -27.32 -25.41 -5.39
CA GLY A 581 -27.37 -26.20 -6.62
C GLY A 581 -26.42 -27.40 -6.66
N ILE A 582 -25.32 -27.37 -5.88
CA ILE A 582 -24.29 -28.44 -5.84
C ILE A 582 -24.84 -29.79 -5.33
N PRO A 583 -25.68 -29.87 -4.28
CA PRO A 583 -26.33 -31.11 -3.86
C PRO A 583 -27.04 -31.88 -4.98
N SER A 584 -27.73 -31.17 -5.89
CA SER A 584 -28.42 -31.84 -7.02
C SER A 584 -27.44 -32.54 -7.98
N ASN A 585 -26.23 -31.98 -8.16
CA ASN A 585 -25.16 -32.58 -8.96
C ASN A 585 -24.43 -33.70 -8.21
N ILE A 586 -24.43 -33.70 -6.87
CA ILE A 586 -23.87 -34.80 -6.07
C ILE A 586 -24.71 -36.06 -6.23
N ASP A 587 -26.04 -35.94 -6.27
CA ASP A 587 -26.90 -37.10 -6.49
C ASP A 587 -26.73 -37.66 -7.92
N LEU A 588 -26.58 -36.79 -8.92
CA LEU A 588 -26.20 -37.19 -10.27
C LEU A 588 -24.83 -37.88 -10.31
N PHE A 589 -23.84 -37.36 -9.58
CA PHE A 589 -22.49 -37.94 -9.51
C PHE A 589 -22.49 -39.31 -8.81
N LYS A 590 -23.28 -39.48 -7.74
CA LYS A 590 -23.46 -40.81 -7.10
C LYS A 590 -24.04 -41.81 -8.09
N GLU A 591 -25.03 -41.40 -8.88
CA GLU A 591 -25.64 -42.24 -9.91
C GLU A 591 -24.65 -42.58 -11.04
N LEU A 592 -23.78 -41.64 -11.42
CA LEU A 592 -22.72 -41.84 -12.40
C LEU A 592 -21.57 -42.74 -11.90
N MET A 593 -21.30 -42.73 -10.60
CA MET A 593 -20.23 -43.53 -9.97
C MET A 593 -20.67 -44.96 -9.61
N LEU A 594 -21.98 -45.20 -9.50
CA LEU A 594 -22.55 -46.51 -9.18
C LEU A 594 -22.06 -47.64 -10.11
N PRO A 595 -22.00 -47.48 -11.45
CA PRO A 595 -21.48 -48.52 -12.35
C PRO A 595 -20.01 -48.88 -12.08
N PHE A 596 -19.18 -47.89 -11.69
CA PHE A 596 -17.77 -48.11 -11.40
C PHE A 596 -17.56 -48.83 -10.07
N VAL A 597 -18.37 -48.51 -9.05
CA VAL A 597 -18.35 -49.22 -7.76
C VAL A 597 -18.76 -50.68 -7.95
N ILE A 598 -19.82 -50.95 -8.72
CA ILE A 598 -20.25 -52.31 -9.05
C ILE A 598 -19.16 -53.06 -9.83
N MET A 599 -18.50 -52.41 -10.79
CA MET A 599 -17.36 -53.00 -11.50
C MET A 599 -16.19 -53.33 -10.56
N ALA A 600 -15.81 -52.40 -9.68
CA ALA A 600 -14.72 -52.60 -8.74
C ALA A 600 -15.03 -53.74 -7.76
N GLU A 601 -16.28 -53.89 -7.34
CA GLU A 601 -16.71 -55.00 -6.51
C GLU A 601 -16.64 -56.33 -7.26
N LYS A 602 -17.14 -56.40 -8.51
CA LYS A 602 -16.99 -57.58 -9.36
C LYS A 602 -15.51 -57.95 -9.59
N PHE A 603 -14.65 -56.95 -9.75
CA PHE A 603 -13.20 -57.14 -9.88
C PHE A 603 -12.56 -57.69 -8.60
N LYS A 604 -13.00 -57.21 -7.43
CA LYS A 604 -12.59 -57.77 -6.13
C LYS A 604 -13.06 -59.22 -5.97
N LYS A 605 -14.28 -59.57 -6.41
CA LYS A 605 -14.79 -60.95 -6.39
C LYS A 605 -13.98 -61.87 -7.31
N LEU A 606 -13.57 -61.37 -8.48
CA LEU A 606 -12.63 -62.06 -9.38
C LEU A 606 -11.26 -62.27 -8.72
N GLN A 607 -10.73 -61.25 -8.04
CA GLN A 607 -9.44 -61.31 -7.34
C GLN A 607 -9.45 -62.27 -6.13
N ARG A 608 -10.61 -62.41 -5.45
CA ARG A 608 -10.80 -63.32 -4.32
C ARG A 608 -11.16 -64.75 -4.73
N TRP A 609 -11.21 -65.06 -6.03
CA TRP A 609 -11.54 -66.39 -6.56
C TRP A 609 -12.90 -66.92 -6.10
N GLU A 610 -13.84 -66.02 -5.80
CA GLU A 610 -15.15 -66.39 -5.24
C GLU A 610 -16.02 -67.16 -6.26
N ASN A 611 -15.75 -66.97 -7.57
CA ASN A 611 -16.34 -67.75 -8.66
C ASN A 611 -15.24 -68.24 -9.63
N PRO A 612 -14.77 -69.50 -9.50
CA PRO A 612 -13.62 -70.00 -10.25
C PRO A 612 -13.85 -70.02 -11.77
N ARG A 613 -15.07 -70.28 -12.24
CA ARG A 613 -15.41 -70.32 -13.67
C ARG A 613 -15.29 -68.96 -14.36
N SER A 614 -15.72 -67.88 -13.70
CA SER A 614 -15.63 -66.51 -14.26
C SER A 614 -14.20 -65.98 -14.26
N THR A 615 -13.41 -66.31 -13.24
CA THR A 615 -12.00 -65.90 -13.15
C THR A 615 -11.16 -66.56 -14.24
N ILE A 616 -11.38 -67.85 -14.52
CA ILE A 616 -10.69 -68.57 -15.61
C ILE A 616 -11.04 -67.96 -16.98
N CYS A 617 -12.32 -67.68 -17.24
CA CYS A 617 -12.74 -67.05 -18.51
C CYS A 617 -12.12 -65.64 -18.68
N PHE A 618 -12.06 -64.85 -17.62
CA PHE A 618 -11.45 -63.53 -17.62
C PHE A 618 -9.94 -63.61 -17.90
N LEU A 619 -9.22 -64.53 -17.23
CA LEU A 619 -7.79 -64.75 -17.45
C LEU A 619 -7.50 -65.22 -18.88
N LEU A 620 -8.32 -66.11 -19.44
CA LEU A 620 -8.21 -66.54 -20.83
C LEU A 620 -8.40 -65.36 -21.80
N LEU A 621 -9.42 -64.51 -21.59
CA LEU A 621 -9.64 -63.32 -22.39
C LEU A 621 -8.46 -62.34 -22.33
N VAL A 622 -7.98 -62.01 -21.13
CA VAL A 622 -6.80 -61.14 -20.94
C VAL A 622 -5.58 -61.75 -21.62
N HIS A 623 -5.37 -63.06 -21.48
CA HIS A 623 -4.27 -63.75 -22.13
C HIS A 623 -4.37 -63.68 -23.65
N THR A 624 -5.56 -63.86 -24.24
CA THR A 624 -5.75 -63.70 -25.69
C THR A 624 -5.51 -62.26 -26.18
N VAL A 625 -5.88 -61.25 -25.38
CA VAL A 625 -5.67 -59.83 -25.72
C VAL A 625 -4.19 -59.46 -25.62
N VAL A 626 -3.49 -59.89 -24.57
CA VAL A 626 -2.05 -59.69 -24.41
C VAL A 626 -1.29 -60.41 -25.51
N PHE A 627 -1.66 -61.66 -25.82
CA PHE A 627 -1.05 -62.44 -26.89
C PHE A 627 -1.29 -61.81 -28.28
N ARG A 628 -2.47 -61.25 -28.54
CA ARG A 628 -2.73 -60.45 -29.75
C ARG A 628 -1.91 -59.17 -29.78
N ALA A 629 -1.78 -58.47 -28.65
CA ALA A 629 -1.03 -57.23 -28.53
C ALA A 629 0.48 -57.44 -28.74
N GLU A 630 1.04 -58.53 -28.23
CA GLU A 630 2.42 -58.95 -28.48
C GLU A 630 2.65 -59.33 -29.94
N ARG A 631 1.70 -60.04 -30.58
CA ARG A 631 1.77 -60.32 -32.02
C ARG A 631 1.77 -59.05 -32.88
N THR A 632 0.99 -58.04 -32.50
CA THR A 632 0.98 -56.75 -33.20
C THR A 632 2.22 -55.90 -32.93
N ARG A 633 2.95 -56.13 -31.82
CA ARG A 633 4.25 -55.50 -31.55
C ARG A 633 5.41 -56.18 -32.28
N GLN A 634 5.30 -57.47 -32.61
CA GLN A 634 6.29 -58.17 -33.43
C GLN A 634 6.11 -57.97 -34.94
N ALA A 635 4.98 -57.40 -35.37
CA ALA A 635 4.66 -57.11 -36.78
C ALA A 635 4.80 -55.61 -37.15
N ARG A 636 5.31 -54.77 -36.25
CA ARG A 636 5.85 -53.43 -36.51
C ARG A 636 7.35 -53.47 -36.27
#